data_AF-A0A3M5DZA8-F1
#
_entry.id   AF-A0A3M5DZA8-F1
#
_cell.length_a   1.000
_cell.length_b   1.000
_cell.length_c   1.000
_cell.angle_alpha   90.00
_cell.angle_beta   90.00
_cell.angle_gamma   90.00
#
_symmetry.space_group_name_H-M   'P 1'
#
loop_
_entity.id
_entity.type
_entity.pdbx_description
1 polymer ?
#
loop_
_entity_poly.entity_id
_entity_poly.type
_entity_poly.pdbx_seq_one_letter_code
_entity_poly.pdbx_strand_id
1 'polypeptide(L)'
;MSSLNELFKSSDIKYVEVIDDAFDLQPNVPMSIAQATAFVDSISHEDYDRLCEIFETDNFGVLIESLASIEGTLKLFERIDELSDNTLRSRVFAAFYEDVEPQKALLQPLIDLLEETKVNWKPFGSDYEVSDETPDIVFIDLKISHSTVLDVSKAVSIVRRIQERHPQSMPIIFLMSSLTVALKEKRDEFQQSCGLYASQFEKLNKDMFKRTRELQRMIADYVSAYPAIKSIRGYHEAWTTAIQNAASRFQIQLRNLDVADYIALKDVSLAHEKSSVGGYLTEVLMEYYLYELQGSPEVHVLAAEIDKWAKGNIRSRFNINKAAEAVYLSNIIFNPELLSSEEAAGLGCKNGKFNLGDVFLYEDPATQEYVKAAVVMSPACDLARYDYRDKKALHILLCEGELSKFDGAVPIRNIKSDSPVGPLILDCAGKNGNSKYLINWNAKRPLSWCGEGVANIVAQKTPWRFAARMRMLYAIQLQRAMTNDLSRVGVQVAPSIYQPHGVTVYCRQEDSWIQLCDDWANDNTAAAITDDSPAKKIMFMLRGGVWAQLLNKLDVWVAGNEGAYGVDDLKKFLSDEVVYSGLQHVIMARVVPADTSVTFRYPLKNLPLKGEASKARREVLAFVRDQDKFDPEKPVAAGEQAAVVVLFKRLAVE
;
A
#
# COMPACT_ATOMS: atom_id res chain seq x y z
N MET A 1 16.10 19.77 -6.13
CA MET A 1 16.55 18.75 -5.15
C MET A 1 17.79 19.32 -4.51
N SER A 2 17.84 19.40 -3.18
CA SER A 2 19.06 19.76 -2.45
C SER A 2 20.17 18.77 -2.80
N SER A 3 21.42 19.23 -2.81
CA SER A 3 22.55 18.33 -3.03
C SER A 3 22.67 17.33 -1.88
N LEU A 4 23.22 16.14 -2.11
CA LEU A 4 23.39 15.12 -1.06
C LEU A 4 24.21 15.65 0.13
N ASN A 5 25.19 16.51 -0.14
CA ASN A 5 25.99 17.21 0.89
C ASN A 5 25.12 18.11 1.79
N GLU A 6 24.21 18.90 1.20
CA GLU A 6 23.27 19.71 1.99
C GLU A 6 22.36 18.85 2.86
N LEU A 7 21.92 17.71 2.34
CA LEU A 7 21.08 16.76 3.10
C LEU A 7 21.84 16.17 4.28
N PHE A 8 23.07 15.72 4.09
CA PHE A 8 23.92 15.17 5.16
C PHE A 8 24.09 16.18 6.29
N LYS A 9 24.37 17.44 5.95
CA LYS A 9 24.47 18.53 6.93
C LYS A 9 23.14 18.81 7.63
N SER A 10 22.05 18.88 6.89
CA SER A 10 20.72 19.19 7.45
C SER A 10 20.17 18.10 8.36
N SER A 11 20.57 16.85 8.11
CA SER A 11 20.15 15.67 8.89
C SER A 11 21.16 15.25 9.96
N ASP A 12 22.20 16.06 10.21
CA ASP A 12 23.26 15.81 11.19
C ASP A 12 23.99 14.46 10.97
N ILE A 13 24.23 14.08 9.71
CA ILE A 13 25.06 12.91 9.35
C ILE A 13 26.53 13.33 9.39
N LYS A 14 27.29 12.74 10.32
CA LYS A 14 28.70 13.09 10.55
C LYS A 14 29.66 12.01 10.11
N TYR A 15 29.30 10.75 10.32
CA TYR A 15 30.23 9.64 10.18
C TYR A 15 29.61 8.42 9.49
N VAL A 16 30.34 7.86 8.52
CA VAL A 16 29.93 6.71 7.70
C VAL A 16 30.98 5.61 7.77
N GLU A 17 30.55 4.36 7.99
CA GLU A 17 31.43 3.20 7.92
C GLU A 17 31.13 2.36 6.67
N VAL A 18 32.17 1.86 6.03
CA VAL A 18 32.05 0.90 4.92
C VAL A 18 32.83 -0.36 5.29
N ILE A 19 32.13 -1.47 5.47
CA ILE A 19 32.65 -2.73 5.99
C ILE A 19 32.53 -3.80 4.89
N ASP A 20 33.66 -4.21 4.33
CA ASP A 20 33.74 -5.11 3.17
C ASP A 20 35.08 -5.83 3.17
N ASP A 21 35.12 -7.11 2.77
CA ASP A 21 36.38 -7.87 2.68
C ASP A 21 37.31 -7.32 1.57
N ALA A 22 36.79 -6.49 0.66
CA ALA A 22 37.59 -5.69 -0.27
C ALA A 22 38.56 -4.68 0.38
N PHE A 23 38.42 -4.41 1.68
CA PHE A 23 39.33 -3.54 2.44
C PHE A 23 40.33 -4.30 3.32
N ASP A 24 40.40 -5.63 3.21
CA ASP A 24 41.38 -6.43 3.94
C ASP A 24 42.80 -6.00 3.55
N LEU A 25 43.60 -5.63 4.55
CA LEU A 25 45.01 -5.24 4.36
C LEU A 25 45.94 -6.47 4.34
N GLN A 26 45.44 -7.61 4.80
CA GLN A 26 46.19 -8.85 4.96
C GLN A 26 45.32 -10.06 4.61
N PRO A 27 45.91 -11.20 4.18
CA PRO A 27 45.17 -12.40 3.83
C PRO A 27 44.38 -12.97 5.01
N ASN A 28 43.10 -13.27 4.79
CA ASN A 28 42.22 -13.87 5.79
C ASN A 28 41.98 -15.39 5.58
N VAL A 29 42.59 -15.97 4.55
CA VAL A 29 42.56 -17.41 4.21
C VAL A 29 43.98 -17.97 4.33
N PRO A 30 44.17 -19.13 4.99
CA PRO A 30 45.47 -19.77 5.03
C PRO A 30 45.92 -20.28 3.65
N MET A 31 47.22 -20.37 3.43
CA MET A 31 47.77 -21.06 2.27
C MET A 31 47.36 -22.54 2.30
N SER A 32 47.04 -23.11 1.14
CA SER A 32 46.93 -24.57 1.03
C SER A 32 48.31 -25.21 1.18
N ILE A 33 48.35 -26.46 1.65
CA ILE A 33 49.60 -27.24 1.75
C ILE A 33 50.36 -27.23 0.41
N ALA A 34 49.64 -27.37 -0.71
CA ALA A 34 50.23 -27.33 -2.04
C ALA A 34 50.87 -25.97 -2.37
N GLN A 35 50.22 -24.85 -2.01
CA GLN A 35 50.78 -23.51 -2.19
C GLN A 35 52.00 -23.28 -1.30
N ALA A 36 51.95 -23.74 -0.04
CA ALA A 36 53.07 -23.64 0.89
C ALA A 36 54.29 -24.43 0.38
N THR A 37 54.09 -25.68 -0.09
CA THR A 37 55.16 -26.49 -0.67
C THR A 37 55.73 -25.83 -1.93
N ALA A 38 54.87 -25.38 -2.86
CA ALA A 38 55.32 -24.73 -4.07
C ALA A 38 56.09 -23.42 -3.80
N PHE A 39 55.72 -22.68 -2.75
CA PHE A 39 56.46 -21.50 -2.31
C PHE A 39 57.85 -21.87 -1.80
N VAL A 40 57.94 -22.81 -0.85
CA VAL A 40 59.22 -23.25 -0.26
C VAL A 40 60.16 -23.86 -1.29
N ASP A 41 59.62 -24.58 -2.28
CA ASP A 41 60.42 -25.13 -3.39
C ASP A 41 60.93 -24.06 -4.37
N SER A 42 60.36 -22.84 -4.33
CA SER A 42 60.64 -21.77 -5.29
C SER A 42 61.63 -20.70 -4.79
N ILE A 43 61.99 -20.73 -3.51
CA ILE A 43 62.88 -19.74 -2.88
C ILE A 43 64.34 -20.21 -2.89
N SER A 44 65.28 -19.28 -2.69
CA SER A 44 66.71 -19.60 -2.62
C SER A 44 67.07 -20.32 -1.31
N HIS A 45 68.27 -20.90 -1.24
CA HIS A 45 68.73 -21.56 -0.01
C HIS A 45 68.89 -20.56 1.16
N GLU A 46 69.34 -19.34 0.87
CA GLU A 46 69.46 -18.25 1.86
C GLU A 46 68.08 -17.81 2.38
N ASP A 47 67.08 -17.73 1.49
CA ASP A 47 65.70 -17.41 1.87
C ASP A 47 65.05 -18.54 2.66
N TYR A 48 65.38 -19.80 2.36
CA TYR A 48 64.91 -20.96 3.11
C TYR A 48 65.44 -20.94 4.55
N ASP A 49 66.72 -20.63 4.74
CA ASP A 49 67.31 -20.48 6.07
C ASP A 49 66.63 -19.33 6.83
N ARG A 50 66.37 -18.21 6.15
CA ARG A 50 65.63 -17.08 6.74
C ARG A 50 64.19 -17.44 7.10
N LEU A 51 63.52 -18.25 6.29
CA LEU A 51 62.19 -18.78 6.58
C LEU A 51 62.22 -19.66 7.83
N CYS A 52 63.23 -20.53 7.96
CA CYS A 52 63.41 -21.38 9.13
C CYS A 52 63.64 -20.54 10.41
N GLU A 53 64.37 -19.42 10.32
CA GLU A 53 64.50 -18.45 11.42
C GLU A 53 63.17 -17.76 11.76
N ILE A 54 62.37 -17.36 10.76
CA ILE A 54 61.07 -16.73 10.99
C ILE A 54 60.12 -17.68 11.72
N PHE A 55 60.12 -18.97 11.37
CA PHE A 55 59.20 -19.97 11.94
C PHE A 55 59.81 -20.77 13.09
N GLU A 56 61.05 -20.49 13.48
CA GLU A 56 61.77 -21.16 14.58
C GLU A 56 61.80 -22.70 14.43
N THR A 57 61.91 -23.17 13.18
CA THR A 57 61.95 -24.61 12.86
C THR A 57 62.76 -24.87 11.60
N ASP A 58 63.56 -25.94 11.62
CA ASP A 58 64.29 -26.49 10.47
C ASP A 58 63.57 -27.69 9.84
N ASN A 59 62.47 -28.14 10.46
CA ASN A 59 61.69 -29.27 9.99
C ASN A 59 60.72 -28.82 8.90
N PHE A 60 60.99 -29.26 7.66
CA PHE A 60 60.16 -28.97 6.50
C PHE A 60 58.66 -29.28 6.72
N GLY A 61 58.33 -30.41 7.35
CA GLY A 61 56.93 -30.77 7.62
C GLY A 61 56.23 -29.79 8.55
N VAL A 62 56.91 -29.39 9.64
CA VAL A 62 56.39 -28.41 10.61
C VAL A 62 56.28 -27.03 9.99
N LEU A 63 57.23 -26.66 9.13
CA LEU A 63 57.23 -25.40 8.39
C LEU A 63 56.04 -25.30 7.42
N ILE A 64 55.77 -26.36 6.66
CA ILE A 64 54.62 -26.42 5.75
C ILE A 64 53.29 -26.38 6.52
N GLU A 65 53.17 -27.13 7.62
CA GLU A 65 51.99 -27.07 8.50
C GLU A 65 51.77 -25.67 9.09
N SER A 66 52.86 -25.01 9.50
CA SER A 66 52.82 -23.64 10.02
C SER A 66 52.36 -22.65 8.94
N LEU A 67 52.93 -22.72 7.73
CA LEU A 67 52.50 -21.89 6.60
C LEU A 67 51.05 -22.15 6.18
N ALA A 68 50.57 -23.39 6.30
CA ALA A 68 49.19 -23.75 6.02
C ALA A 68 48.20 -23.36 7.14
N SER A 69 48.68 -22.74 8.22
CA SER A 69 47.84 -22.09 9.23
C SER A 69 47.63 -20.61 8.92
N ILE A 70 46.54 -20.03 9.42
CA ILE A 70 46.28 -18.59 9.23
C ILE A 70 47.36 -17.74 9.92
N GLU A 71 47.81 -18.15 11.11
CA GLU A 71 48.85 -17.46 11.88
C GLU A 71 50.17 -17.47 11.13
N GLY A 72 50.56 -18.59 10.52
CA GLY A 72 51.78 -18.67 9.74
C GLY A 72 51.69 -17.97 8.38
N THR A 73 50.52 -17.99 7.73
CA THR A 73 50.28 -17.20 6.51
C THR A 73 50.43 -15.70 6.78
N LEU A 74 49.87 -15.20 7.89
CA LEU A 74 50.02 -13.81 8.32
C LEU A 74 51.46 -13.47 8.69
N LYS A 75 52.13 -14.34 9.47
CA LYS A 75 53.55 -14.17 9.84
C LYS A 75 54.46 -14.08 8.61
N LEU A 76 54.18 -14.90 7.58
CA LEU A 76 54.84 -14.79 6.28
C LEU A 76 54.50 -13.46 5.61
N PHE A 77 53.22 -13.09 5.51
CA PHE A 77 52.79 -11.86 4.85
C PHE A 77 53.43 -10.59 5.46
N GLU A 78 53.61 -10.55 6.79
CA GLU A 78 54.26 -9.44 7.47
C GLU A 78 55.77 -9.37 7.18
N ARG A 79 56.44 -10.52 7.06
CA ARG A 79 57.91 -10.63 6.99
C ARG A 79 58.46 -11.07 5.64
N ILE A 80 57.61 -11.22 4.62
CA ILE A 80 58.02 -11.69 3.29
C ILE A 80 59.03 -10.75 2.61
N ASP A 81 59.02 -9.47 2.98
CA ASP A 81 59.98 -8.49 2.46
C ASP A 81 61.38 -8.61 3.12
N GLU A 82 61.54 -9.47 4.14
CA GLU A 82 62.86 -9.85 4.67
C GLU A 82 63.58 -10.87 3.78
N LEU A 83 62.87 -11.45 2.81
CA LEU A 83 63.43 -12.35 1.81
C LEU A 83 64.06 -11.54 0.66
N SER A 84 64.99 -12.16 -0.06
CA SER A 84 65.84 -11.49 -1.05
C SER A 84 65.08 -11.00 -2.30
N ASP A 85 63.93 -11.57 -2.64
CA ASP A 85 63.12 -11.24 -3.82
C ASP A 85 61.86 -10.43 -3.47
N ASN A 86 61.90 -9.12 -3.76
CA ASN A 86 60.80 -8.18 -3.56
C ASN A 86 59.53 -8.50 -4.37
N THR A 87 59.59 -9.42 -5.35
CA THR A 87 58.42 -9.87 -6.13
C THR A 87 57.66 -11.02 -5.46
N LEU A 88 58.24 -11.66 -4.43
CA LEU A 88 57.62 -12.79 -3.73
C LEU A 88 56.28 -12.43 -3.12
N ARG A 89 56.13 -11.24 -2.53
CA ARG A 89 54.85 -10.76 -1.98
C ARG A 89 53.73 -10.81 -3.01
N SER A 90 53.99 -10.27 -4.21
CA SER A 90 52.98 -10.24 -5.28
C SER A 90 52.72 -11.62 -5.89
N ARG A 91 53.72 -12.51 -5.92
CA ARG A 91 53.59 -13.87 -6.48
C ARG A 91 52.88 -14.84 -5.53
N VAL A 92 53.27 -14.86 -4.26
CA VAL A 92 52.72 -15.77 -3.23
C VAL A 92 51.28 -15.40 -2.90
N PHE A 93 51.01 -14.10 -2.80
CA PHE A 93 49.69 -13.57 -2.48
C PHE A 93 48.94 -13.07 -3.72
N ALA A 94 49.30 -13.54 -4.92
CA ALA A 94 48.63 -13.16 -6.17
C ALA A 94 47.11 -13.38 -6.10
N ALA A 95 46.69 -14.54 -5.61
CA ALA A 95 45.27 -14.87 -5.46
C ALA A 95 44.53 -13.90 -4.52
N PHE A 96 45.18 -13.46 -3.44
CA PHE A 96 44.61 -12.46 -2.53
C PHE A 96 44.42 -11.11 -3.23
N TYR A 97 45.44 -10.62 -3.94
CA TYR A 97 45.32 -9.36 -4.69
C TYR A 97 44.33 -9.46 -5.86
N GLU A 98 44.29 -10.60 -6.55
CA GLU A 98 43.32 -10.88 -7.62
C GLU A 98 41.87 -10.95 -7.09
N ASP A 99 41.68 -11.33 -5.83
CA ASP A 99 40.36 -11.36 -5.19
C ASP A 99 39.93 -9.98 -4.65
N VAL A 100 40.86 -9.20 -4.08
CA VAL A 100 40.55 -7.91 -3.43
C VAL A 100 40.39 -6.75 -4.42
N GLU A 101 41.29 -6.62 -5.40
CA GLU A 101 41.30 -5.47 -6.32
C GLU A 101 40.00 -5.33 -7.14
N PRO A 102 39.44 -6.38 -7.76
CA PRO A 102 38.17 -6.28 -8.48
C PRO A 102 37.00 -5.90 -7.57
N GLN A 103 37.00 -6.36 -6.32
CA GLN A 103 35.95 -6.03 -5.36
C GLN A 103 36.04 -4.58 -4.91
N LYS A 104 37.25 -4.07 -4.67
CA LYS A 104 37.49 -2.67 -4.36
C LYS A 104 37.06 -1.76 -5.52
N ALA A 105 37.35 -2.16 -6.76
CA ALA A 105 36.89 -1.44 -7.96
C ALA A 105 35.35 -1.37 -8.07
N LEU A 106 34.62 -2.38 -7.57
CA LEU A 106 33.15 -2.33 -7.50
C LEU A 106 32.63 -1.31 -6.49
N LEU A 107 33.38 -1.04 -5.41
CA LEU A 107 33.03 -0.07 -4.38
C LEU A 107 33.44 1.37 -4.72
N GLN A 108 34.36 1.57 -5.68
CA GLN A 108 34.87 2.89 -6.05
C GLN A 108 33.77 3.94 -6.29
N PRO A 109 32.66 3.66 -6.99
CA PRO A 109 31.60 4.66 -7.18
C PRO A 109 30.90 5.10 -5.88
N LEU A 110 30.85 4.24 -4.86
CA LEU A 110 30.36 4.60 -3.53
C LEU A 110 31.38 5.49 -2.81
N ILE A 111 32.66 5.13 -2.89
CA ILE A 111 33.77 5.90 -2.30
C ILE A 111 33.80 7.32 -2.89
N ASP A 112 33.78 7.44 -4.21
CA ASP A 112 33.75 8.73 -4.92
C ASP A 112 32.57 9.60 -4.47
N LEU A 113 31.39 8.97 -4.28
CA LEU A 113 30.20 9.67 -3.81
C LEU A 113 30.35 10.16 -2.36
N LEU A 114 30.92 9.35 -1.47
CA LEU A 114 31.18 9.75 -0.08
C LEU A 114 32.20 10.89 -0.02
N GLU A 115 33.26 10.83 -0.81
CA GLU A 115 34.26 11.91 -0.92
C GLU A 115 33.65 13.22 -1.46
N GLU A 116 32.79 13.15 -2.48
CA GLU A 116 32.07 14.32 -3.02
C GLU A 116 31.18 14.99 -1.97
N THR A 117 30.55 14.20 -1.10
CA THR A 117 29.72 14.73 -0.01
C THR A 117 30.52 15.39 1.12
N LYS A 118 31.83 15.15 1.20
CA LYS A 118 32.72 15.61 2.29
C LYS A 118 32.30 15.14 3.68
N VAL A 119 31.62 14.00 3.77
CA VAL A 119 31.32 13.33 5.05
C VAL A 119 32.57 12.63 5.58
N ASN A 120 32.73 12.50 6.89
CA ASN A 120 33.77 11.65 7.44
C ASN A 120 33.39 10.19 7.17
N TRP A 121 34.27 9.42 6.53
CA TRP A 121 34.03 8.00 6.31
C TRP A 121 35.30 7.19 6.53
N LYS A 122 35.16 5.93 6.98
CA LYS A 122 36.27 4.99 7.16
C LYS A 122 35.97 3.63 6.53
N PRO A 123 36.92 3.04 5.78
CA PRO A 123 36.84 1.66 5.32
C PRO A 123 37.28 0.69 6.41
N PHE A 124 36.65 -0.48 6.45
CA PHE A 124 37.04 -1.58 7.34
C PHE A 124 36.93 -2.92 6.62
N GLY A 125 37.86 -3.81 6.93
CA GLY A 125 37.90 -5.18 6.44
C GLY A 125 37.08 -6.17 7.27
N SER A 126 37.34 -7.44 6.99
CA SER A 126 36.89 -8.63 7.70
C SER A 126 37.32 -8.69 9.16
N ASP A 127 38.37 -7.97 9.52
CA ASP A 127 38.95 -7.84 10.87
C ASP A 127 38.36 -6.64 11.64
N TYR A 128 37.14 -6.22 11.31
CA TYR A 128 36.45 -5.08 11.91
C TYR A 128 36.55 -5.03 13.44
N GLU A 129 37.15 -3.95 13.92
CA GLU A 129 37.09 -3.45 15.29
C GLU A 129 36.15 -2.24 15.36
N VAL A 130 35.30 -2.21 16.38
CA VAL A 130 34.29 -1.16 16.51
C VAL A 130 34.95 0.19 16.77
N SER A 131 34.63 1.19 15.96
CA SER A 131 35.14 2.55 16.14
C SER A 131 34.62 3.22 17.42
N ASP A 132 35.44 4.10 18.00
CA ASP A 132 35.02 5.02 19.06
C ASP A 132 34.06 6.09 18.55
N GLU A 133 34.12 6.43 17.26
CA GLU A 133 33.17 7.34 16.63
C GLU A 133 31.83 6.63 16.42
N THR A 134 30.72 7.32 16.70
CA THR A 134 29.38 6.76 16.53
C THR A 134 28.94 6.86 15.06
N PRO A 135 28.70 5.74 14.34
CA PRO A 135 28.27 5.79 12.95
C PRO A 135 26.83 6.25 12.80
N ASP A 136 26.57 7.11 11.82
CA ASP A 136 25.21 7.48 11.37
C ASP A 136 24.74 6.60 10.21
N ILE A 137 25.67 6.10 9.39
CA ILE A 137 25.40 5.21 8.27
C ILE A 137 26.47 4.11 8.25
N VAL A 138 26.05 2.86 8.03
CA VAL A 138 26.95 1.72 7.88
C VAL A 138 26.58 0.98 6.59
N PHE A 139 27.54 0.89 5.68
CA PHE A 139 27.49 -0.04 4.55
C PHE A 139 28.21 -1.32 4.97
N ILE A 140 27.56 -2.46 4.86
CA ILE A 140 28.10 -3.75 5.33
C ILE A 140 27.85 -4.84 4.31
N ASP A 141 28.91 -5.56 3.90
CA ASP A 141 28.73 -6.72 3.01
C ASP A 141 27.99 -7.86 3.73
N LEU A 142 27.14 -8.56 2.98
CA LEU A 142 26.52 -9.79 3.41
C LEU A 142 27.55 -10.90 3.66
N LYS A 143 28.65 -10.89 2.89
CA LYS A 143 29.70 -11.91 2.95
C LYS A 143 31.00 -11.27 3.47
N ILE A 144 31.27 -11.41 4.76
CA ILE A 144 32.45 -10.79 5.42
C ILE A 144 33.52 -11.86 5.65
N SER A 145 34.00 -12.49 4.58
CA SER A 145 35.18 -13.37 4.53
C SER A 145 35.23 -14.04 3.16
N HIS A 146 36.42 -14.44 2.72
CA HIS A 146 36.59 -15.19 1.49
C HIS A 146 36.21 -16.69 1.60
N SER A 147 35.39 -17.07 2.59
CA SER A 147 34.91 -18.46 2.73
C SER A 147 33.99 -18.88 1.58
N THR A 148 33.99 -20.16 1.23
CA THR A 148 33.12 -20.71 0.17
C THR A 148 31.66 -20.82 0.61
N VAL A 149 31.40 -20.81 1.92
CA VAL A 149 30.07 -20.89 2.52
C VAL A 149 29.57 -19.48 2.85
N LEU A 150 28.37 -19.13 2.42
CA LEU A 150 27.74 -17.88 2.81
C LEU A 150 27.34 -17.93 4.29
N ASP A 151 28.06 -17.20 5.13
CA ASP A 151 27.74 -17.04 6.55
C ASP A 151 27.36 -15.60 6.89
N VAL A 152 26.08 -15.41 7.23
CA VAL A 152 25.50 -14.11 7.61
C VAL A 152 25.84 -13.75 9.07
N SER A 153 26.26 -14.73 9.88
CA SER A 153 26.48 -14.57 11.32
C SER A 153 27.53 -13.50 11.64
N LYS A 154 28.57 -13.38 10.81
CA LYS A 154 29.64 -12.40 10.99
C LYS A 154 29.19 -10.96 10.71
N ALA A 155 28.36 -10.76 9.69
CA ALA A 155 27.74 -9.46 9.45
C ALA A 155 26.78 -9.08 10.60
N VAL A 156 26.02 -10.05 11.12
CA VAL A 156 25.16 -9.84 12.30
C VAL A 156 25.97 -9.48 13.54
N SER A 157 27.08 -10.17 13.78
CA SER A 157 27.93 -9.92 14.96
C SER A 157 28.58 -8.54 14.91
N ILE A 158 28.98 -8.05 13.73
CA ILE A 158 29.49 -6.69 13.55
C ILE A 158 28.43 -5.65 13.92
N VAL A 159 27.21 -5.75 13.38
CA VAL A 159 26.13 -4.79 13.71
C VAL A 159 25.79 -4.83 15.19
N ARG A 160 25.74 -6.01 15.82
CA ARG A 160 25.50 -6.12 17.28
C ARG A 160 26.60 -5.44 18.08
N ARG A 161 27.87 -5.64 17.72
CA ARG A 161 29.00 -4.96 18.39
C ARG A 161 28.90 -3.43 18.27
N ILE A 162 28.47 -2.91 17.12
CA ILE A 162 28.21 -1.46 16.94
C ILE A 162 27.08 -1.00 17.87
N GLN A 163 25.96 -1.73 17.93
CA GLN A 163 24.83 -1.40 18.80
C GLN A 163 25.18 -1.48 20.29
N GLU A 164 26.00 -2.44 20.70
CA GLU A 164 26.47 -2.61 22.09
C GLU A 164 27.42 -1.48 22.50
N ARG A 165 28.34 -1.09 21.62
CA ARG A 165 29.26 0.03 21.85
C ARG A 165 28.53 1.37 21.89
N HIS A 166 27.55 1.54 21.00
CA HIS A 166 26.82 2.80 20.79
C HIS A 166 25.30 2.59 20.98
N PRO A 167 24.82 2.33 22.20
CA PRO A 167 23.42 1.95 22.43
C PRO A 167 22.42 3.04 22.04
N GLN A 168 22.83 4.30 22.07
CA GLN A 168 21.97 5.45 21.70
C GLN A 168 22.00 5.74 20.19
N SER A 169 22.89 5.10 19.44
CA SER A 169 23.01 5.30 17.99
C SER A 169 21.93 4.54 17.23
N MET A 170 21.49 5.13 16.11
CA MET A 170 20.47 4.57 15.21
C MET A 170 20.99 4.54 13.78
N PRO A 171 22.16 3.94 13.50
CA PRO A 171 22.75 3.99 12.17
C PRO A 171 21.78 3.45 11.11
N ILE A 172 21.78 4.08 9.94
CA ILE A 172 21.15 3.50 8.75
C ILE A 172 22.08 2.40 8.23
N ILE A 173 21.58 1.16 8.19
CA ILE A 173 22.32 -0.01 7.74
C ILE A 173 21.95 -0.34 6.30
N PHE A 174 22.94 -0.23 5.40
CA PHE A 174 22.87 -0.71 4.03
C PHE A 174 23.60 -2.05 3.92
N LEU A 175 22.83 -3.14 3.86
CA LEU A 175 23.38 -4.47 3.63
C LEU A 175 23.66 -4.65 2.13
N MET A 176 24.93 -4.69 1.77
CA MET A 176 25.37 -4.79 0.39
C MET A 176 25.76 -6.21 -0.01
N SER A 177 25.61 -6.58 -1.27
CA SER A 177 26.18 -7.81 -1.84
C SER A 177 26.11 -7.80 -3.36
N SER A 178 27.03 -8.50 -4.03
CA SER A 178 26.92 -8.87 -5.45
C SER A 178 26.01 -10.07 -5.68
N LEU A 179 25.75 -10.89 -4.64
CA LEU A 179 24.93 -12.10 -4.71
C LEU A 179 23.43 -11.76 -4.60
N THR A 180 22.82 -11.34 -5.71
CA THR A 180 21.43 -10.82 -5.74
C THR A 180 20.39 -11.77 -5.13
N VAL A 181 20.49 -13.08 -5.40
CA VAL A 181 19.55 -14.10 -4.88
C VAL A 181 19.71 -14.25 -3.37
N ALA A 182 20.94 -14.48 -2.91
CA ALA A 182 21.26 -14.61 -1.49
C ALA A 182 20.85 -13.35 -0.70
N LEU A 183 21.13 -12.15 -1.24
CA LEU A 183 20.72 -10.88 -0.64
C LEU A 183 19.20 -10.77 -0.52
N LYS A 184 18.43 -11.28 -1.50
CA LYS A 184 16.97 -11.26 -1.41
C LYS A 184 16.45 -12.21 -0.33
N GLU A 185 17.03 -13.40 -0.20
CA GLU A 185 16.61 -14.44 0.73
C GLU A 185 17.03 -14.16 2.18
N LYS A 186 18.25 -13.63 2.37
CA LYS A 186 18.86 -13.46 3.70
C LYS A 186 18.64 -12.11 4.35
N ARG A 187 18.14 -11.10 3.62
CA ARG A 187 17.94 -9.75 4.20
C ARG A 187 16.99 -9.73 5.41
N ASP A 188 15.91 -10.50 5.36
CA ASP A 188 14.86 -10.45 6.40
C ASP A 188 15.39 -11.17 7.66
N GLU A 189 16.14 -12.27 7.47
CA GLU A 189 16.88 -12.99 8.53
C GLU A 189 17.94 -12.10 9.18
N PHE A 190 18.75 -11.39 8.37
CA PHE A 190 19.75 -10.45 8.86
C PHE A 190 19.13 -9.32 9.68
N GLN A 191 18.08 -8.67 9.14
CA GLN A 191 17.41 -7.56 9.80
C GLN A 191 16.86 -7.97 11.18
N GLN A 192 16.18 -9.12 11.25
CA GLN A 192 15.61 -9.64 12.49
C GLN A 192 16.70 -10.03 13.49
N SER A 193 17.75 -10.70 13.03
CA SER A 193 18.86 -11.14 13.87
C SER A 193 19.63 -9.97 14.49
N CYS A 194 19.67 -8.83 13.81
CA CYS A 194 20.27 -7.58 14.30
C CYS A 194 19.29 -6.69 15.10
N GLY A 195 18.00 -7.06 15.18
CA GLY A 195 16.98 -6.22 15.84
C GLY A 195 16.78 -4.85 15.18
N LEU A 196 17.00 -4.73 13.87
CA LEU A 196 16.94 -3.44 13.16
C LEU A 196 15.50 -3.05 12.80
N TYR A 197 15.15 -1.78 12.96
CA TYR A 197 13.88 -1.26 12.46
C TYR A 197 13.86 -1.26 10.93
N ALA A 198 12.70 -1.54 10.34
CA ALA A 198 12.53 -1.56 8.89
C ALA A 198 12.75 -0.20 8.21
N SER A 199 12.81 0.86 8.99
CA SER A 199 13.14 2.22 8.54
C SER A 199 14.65 2.51 8.56
N GLN A 200 15.43 1.75 9.33
CA GLN A 200 16.89 1.87 9.41
C GLN A 200 17.63 0.97 8.43
N PHE A 201 16.93 0.05 7.79
CA PHE A 201 17.55 -1.01 7.00
C PHE A 201 17.18 -0.89 5.52
N GLU A 202 18.15 -1.10 4.65
CA GLU A 202 17.94 -1.32 3.21
C GLU A 202 18.94 -2.34 2.68
N LYS A 203 18.52 -3.07 1.65
CA LYS A 203 19.45 -3.93 0.90
C LYS A 203 19.98 -3.19 -0.32
N LEU A 204 21.24 -3.42 -0.65
CA LEU A 204 21.92 -2.75 -1.75
C LEU A 204 22.62 -3.78 -2.63
N ASN A 205 22.22 -3.90 -3.89
CA ASN A 205 23.02 -4.68 -4.83
C ASN A 205 24.25 -3.86 -5.22
N LYS A 206 25.47 -4.42 -5.14
CA LYS A 206 26.72 -3.76 -5.55
C LYS A 206 26.68 -3.28 -7.01
N ASP A 207 25.89 -3.90 -7.90
CA ASP A 207 25.67 -3.41 -9.28
C ASP A 207 25.02 -2.02 -9.34
N MET A 208 24.33 -1.60 -8.28
CA MET A 208 23.71 -0.27 -8.19
C MET A 208 24.74 0.84 -8.04
N PHE A 209 25.97 0.53 -7.59
CA PHE A 209 27.06 1.50 -7.50
C PHE A 209 27.42 2.08 -8.88
N LYS A 210 27.26 1.29 -9.95
CA LYS A 210 27.42 1.75 -11.34
C LYS A 210 26.37 2.80 -11.76
N ARG A 211 25.26 2.89 -11.02
CA ARG A 211 24.14 3.81 -11.26
C ARG A 211 24.12 4.92 -10.22
N THR A 212 25.17 5.74 -10.21
CA THR A 212 25.44 6.77 -9.18
C THR A 212 24.22 7.66 -8.87
N ARG A 213 23.43 8.05 -9.87
CA ARG A 213 22.21 8.87 -9.66
C ARG A 213 21.11 8.13 -8.88
N GLU A 214 20.94 6.84 -9.10
CA GLU A 214 19.96 6.01 -8.38
C GLU A 214 20.41 5.79 -6.93
N LEU A 215 21.70 5.48 -6.75
CA LEU A 215 22.33 5.36 -5.44
C LEU A 215 22.19 6.66 -4.63
N GLN A 216 22.55 7.80 -5.22
CA GLN A 216 22.45 9.11 -4.59
C GLN A 216 21.00 9.44 -4.17
N ARG A 217 20.01 9.12 -5.00
CA ARG A 217 18.59 9.30 -4.65
C ARG A 217 18.16 8.40 -3.49
N MET A 218 18.58 7.13 -3.50
CA MET A 218 18.28 6.22 -2.39
C MET A 218 18.87 6.73 -1.07
N ILE A 219 20.16 7.09 -1.07
CA ILE A 219 20.81 7.62 0.14
C ILE A 219 20.11 8.93 0.57
N ALA A 220 19.79 9.82 -0.38
CA ALA A 220 19.05 11.05 -0.09
C ALA A 220 17.69 10.79 0.58
N ASP A 221 16.92 9.79 0.11
CA ASP A 221 15.64 9.42 0.72
C ASP A 221 15.80 8.97 2.18
N TYR A 222 16.84 8.19 2.46
CA TYR A 222 17.15 7.70 3.82
C TYR A 222 17.65 8.81 4.74
N VAL A 223 18.56 9.65 4.25
CA VAL A 223 19.12 10.77 5.01
C VAL A 223 18.05 11.82 5.29
N SER A 224 17.16 12.11 4.35
CA SER A 224 16.04 13.04 4.56
C SER A 224 15.07 12.53 5.62
N ALA A 225 14.87 11.21 5.70
CA ALA A 225 14.01 10.57 6.71
C ALA A 225 14.71 10.34 8.06
N TYR A 226 16.04 10.52 8.14
CA TYR A 226 16.84 10.15 9.32
C TYR A 226 16.39 10.81 10.63
N PRO A 227 16.02 12.11 10.67
CA PRO A 227 15.48 12.72 11.88
C PRO A 227 14.20 12.03 12.37
N ALA A 228 13.28 11.69 11.44
CA ALA A 228 12.06 10.97 11.78
C ALA A 228 12.35 9.55 12.26
N ILE A 229 13.32 8.86 11.65
CA ILE A 229 13.78 7.54 12.07
C ILE A 229 14.30 7.57 13.52
N LYS A 230 15.15 8.56 13.86
CA LYS A 230 15.66 8.76 15.23
C LYS A 230 14.51 8.96 16.23
N SER A 231 13.54 9.80 15.90
CA SER A 231 12.38 10.04 16.78
C SER A 231 11.56 8.77 17.04
N ILE A 232 11.33 7.92 16.03
CA ILE A 232 10.56 6.66 16.16
C ILE A 232 11.12 5.74 17.26
N ARG A 233 12.45 5.64 17.41
CA ARG A 233 13.05 4.79 18.46
C ARG A 233 12.69 5.26 19.86
N GLY A 234 12.84 6.56 20.12
CA GLY A 234 12.50 7.13 21.42
C GLY A 234 11.05 6.80 21.79
N TYR A 235 10.16 6.75 20.81
CA TYR A 235 8.79 6.31 21.02
C TYR A 235 8.62 4.82 21.25
N HIS A 236 9.34 3.95 20.55
CA HIS A 236 9.29 2.50 20.81
C HIS A 236 9.73 2.17 22.24
N GLU A 237 10.77 2.84 22.72
CA GLU A 237 11.23 2.74 24.11
C GLU A 237 10.16 3.28 25.07
N ALA A 238 9.60 4.45 24.80
CA ALA A 238 8.52 5.03 25.59
C ALA A 238 7.27 4.14 25.64
N TRP A 239 6.92 3.49 24.52
CA TRP A 239 5.83 2.52 24.44
C TRP A 239 6.12 1.27 25.27
N THR A 240 7.35 0.77 25.24
CA THR A 240 7.76 -0.38 26.07
C THR A 240 7.65 -0.04 27.55
N THR A 241 8.11 1.15 27.95
CA THR A 241 7.94 1.65 29.31
C THR A 241 6.46 1.83 29.69
N ALA A 242 5.62 2.36 28.80
CA ALA A 242 4.19 2.51 29.03
C ALA A 242 3.48 1.17 29.24
N ILE A 243 3.80 0.17 28.41
CA ILE A 243 3.30 -1.21 28.52
C ILE A 243 3.67 -1.82 29.87
N GLN A 244 4.94 -1.68 30.29
CA GLN A 244 5.43 -2.20 31.58
C GLN A 244 4.73 -1.51 32.77
N ASN A 245 4.59 -0.19 32.70
CA ASN A 245 3.92 0.59 33.75
C ASN A 245 2.43 0.25 33.85
N ALA A 246 1.73 0.16 32.72
CA ALA A 246 0.33 -0.25 32.66
C ALA A 246 0.14 -1.67 33.20
N ALA A 247 1.04 -2.60 32.86
CA ALA A 247 1.01 -3.96 33.39
C ALA A 247 1.20 -4.00 34.91
N SER A 248 2.11 -3.19 35.45
CA SER A 248 2.31 -3.07 36.91
C SER A 248 1.06 -2.54 37.62
N ARG A 249 0.41 -1.50 37.10
CA ARG A 249 -0.85 -0.96 37.66
C ARG A 249 -2.00 -1.96 37.56
N PHE A 250 -2.13 -2.64 36.43
CA PHE A 250 -3.07 -3.73 36.22
C PHE A 250 -2.88 -4.85 37.25
N GLN A 251 -1.63 -5.29 37.49
CA GLN A 251 -1.32 -6.31 38.49
C GLN A 251 -1.63 -5.88 39.92
N ILE A 252 -1.51 -4.58 40.25
CA ILE A 252 -1.93 -4.07 41.56
C ILE A 252 -3.43 -4.27 41.74
N GLN A 253 -4.25 -3.89 40.75
CA GLN A 253 -5.70 -4.07 40.87
C GLN A 253 -6.12 -5.55 40.86
N LEU A 254 -5.48 -6.37 40.04
CA LEU A 254 -5.77 -7.80 40.01
C LEU A 254 -5.49 -8.47 41.37
N ARG A 255 -4.45 -8.03 42.10
CA ARG A 255 -4.15 -8.47 43.47
C ARG A 255 -5.17 -8.01 44.51
N ASN A 256 -5.91 -6.94 44.21
CA ASN A 256 -6.93 -6.39 45.10
C ASN A 256 -8.31 -7.05 44.91
N LEU A 257 -8.51 -7.85 43.85
CA LEU A 257 -9.75 -8.60 43.64
C LEU A 257 -9.79 -9.83 44.56
N ASP A 258 -10.80 -9.89 45.42
CA ASP A 258 -11.02 -11.02 46.32
C ASP A 258 -11.86 -12.11 45.64
N VAL A 259 -11.77 -13.36 46.14
CA VAL A 259 -12.59 -14.50 45.71
C VAL A 259 -14.08 -14.17 45.80
N ALA A 260 -14.48 -13.41 46.82
CA ALA A 260 -15.86 -12.96 47.01
C ALA A 260 -16.36 -12.07 45.86
N ASP A 261 -15.49 -11.25 45.26
CA ASP A 261 -15.86 -10.37 44.14
C ASP A 261 -16.21 -11.19 42.89
N TYR A 262 -15.46 -12.26 42.62
CA TYR A 262 -15.75 -13.16 41.50
C TYR A 262 -17.07 -13.92 41.67
N ILE A 263 -17.40 -14.32 42.91
CA ILE A 263 -18.68 -14.97 43.23
C ILE A 263 -19.84 -13.97 43.09
N ALA A 264 -19.67 -12.75 43.59
CA ALA A 264 -20.68 -11.71 43.45
C ALA A 264 -20.96 -11.37 41.97
N LEU A 265 -19.92 -11.27 41.14
CA LEU A 265 -20.06 -11.06 39.69
C LEU A 265 -20.84 -12.21 39.02
N LYS A 266 -20.52 -13.46 39.38
CA LYS A 266 -21.22 -14.65 38.88
C LYS A 266 -22.70 -14.63 39.23
N ASP A 267 -23.00 -14.46 40.50
CA ASP A 267 -24.33 -14.75 41.05
C ASP A 267 -25.28 -13.54 40.90
N VAL A 268 -24.75 -12.32 40.84
CA VAL A 268 -25.56 -11.08 40.73
C VAL A 268 -25.63 -10.59 39.28
N SER A 269 -24.48 -10.49 38.59
CA SER A 269 -24.40 -9.80 37.30
C SER A 269 -24.64 -10.76 36.12
N LEU A 270 -24.00 -11.94 36.14
CA LEU A 270 -24.00 -12.87 35.00
C LEU A 270 -25.13 -13.89 35.02
N ALA A 271 -25.83 -14.04 36.14
CA ALA A 271 -26.96 -14.97 36.28
C ALA A 271 -28.09 -14.72 35.27
N HIS A 272 -28.27 -13.48 34.82
CA HIS A 272 -29.30 -13.11 33.85
C HIS A 272 -28.89 -13.36 32.39
N GLU A 273 -27.59 -13.30 32.08
CA GLU A 273 -27.08 -13.39 30.70
C GLU A 273 -26.62 -14.81 30.31
N LYS A 274 -26.52 -15.73 31.27
CA LYS A 274 -25.98 -17.10 31.08
C LYS A 274 -24.56 -17.12 30.51
N SER A 275 -23.82 -16.02 30.65
CA SER A 275 -22.41 -15.89 30.24
C SER A 275 -21.49 -16.56 31.25
N SER A 276 -20.32 -17.03 30.80
CA SER A 276 -19.32 -17.61 31.70
C SER A 276 -18.56 -16.51 32.45
N VAL A 277 -18.30 -16.73 33.75
CA VAL A 277 -17.53 -15.77 34.58
C VAL A 277 -16.13 -15.56 34.03
N GLY A 278 -15.47 -16.65 33.61
CA GLY A 278 -14.12 -16.60 33.05
C GLY A 278 -14.04 -15.79 31.76
N GLY A 279 -15.00 -15.99 30.85
CA GLY A 279 -15.08 -15.23 29.60
C GLY A 279 -15.29 -13.73 29.85
N TYR A 280 -16.31 -13.41 30.67
CA TYR A 280 -16.60 -12.02 31.06
C TYR A 280 -15.41 -11.34 31.75
N LEU A 281 -14.79 -12.01 32.72
CA LEU A 281 -13.64 -11.46 33.45
C LEU A 281 -12.45 -11.22 32.51
N THR A 282 -12.19 -12.14 31.57
CA THR A 282 -11.12 -11.97 30.58
C THR A 282 -11.35 -10.71 29.75
N GLU A 283 -12.57 -10.49 29.25
CA GLU A 283 -12.89 -9.29 28.47
C GLU A 283 -12.72 -8.00 29.30
N VAL A 284 -13.32 -7.95 30.49
CA VAL A 284 -13.25 -6.77 31.36
C VAL A 284 -11.81 -6.47 31.78
N LEU A 285 -11.01 -7.49 32.11
CA LEU A 285 -9.61 -7.31 32.48
C LEU A 285 -8.77 -6.82 31.29
N MET A 286 -9.03 -7.30 30.08
CA MET A 286 -8.34 -6.84 28.87
C MET A 286 -8.69 -5.38 28.54
N GLU A 287 -9.96 -4.99 28.68
CA GLU A 287 -10.39 -3.60 28.54
C GLU A 287 -9.80 -2.70 29.63
N TYR A 288 -9.70 -3.20 30.87
CA TYR A 288 -9.05 -2.46 31.95
C TYR A 288 -7.54 -2.30 31.72
N TYR A 289 -6.85 -3.33 31.22
CA TYR A 289 -5.46 -3.22 30.81
C TYR A 289 -5.27 -2.18 29.69
N LEU A 290 -6.17 -2.18 28.70
CA LEU A 290 -6.18 -1.18 27.64
C LEU A 290 -6.40 0.23 28.19
N TYR A 291 -7.32 0.40 29.16
CA TYR A 291 -7.54 1.66 29.87
C TYR A 291 -6.26 2.15 30.57
N GLU A 292 -5.55 1.27 31.29
CA GLU A 292 -4.29 1.62 31.96
C GLU A 292 -3.19 2.02 30.96
N LEU A 293 -3.15 1.37 29.79
CA LEU A 293 -2.23 1.71 28.72
C LEU A 293 -2.58 3.06 28.08
N GLN A 294 -3.86 3.30 27.77
CA GLN A 294 -4.36 4.57 27.25
C GLN A 294 -4.14 5.74 28.22
N GLY A 295 -4.10 5.49 29.53
CA GLY A 295 -3.79 6.51 30.53
C GLY A 295 -2.33 6.94 30.55
N SER A 296 -1.43 6.28 29.80
CA SER A 296 0.00 6.58 29.81
C SER A 296 0.33 7.71 28.81
N PRO A 297 0.84 8.87 29.23
CA PRO A 297 1.10 10.01 28.35
C PRO A 297 2.09 9.67 27.21
N GLU A 298 3.03 8.76 27.46
CA GLU A 298 4.06 8.29 26.51
C GLU A 298 3.46 7.75 25.21
N VAL A 299 2.30 7.08 25.29
CA VAL A 299 1.58 6.51 24.15
C VAL A 299 1.07 7.61 23.21
N HIS A 300 0.67 8.76 23.77
CA HIS A 300 0.10 9.89 23.03
C HIS A 300 1.17 10.78 22.39
N VAL A 301 2.39 10.81 22.94
CA VAL A 301 3.48 11.64 22.38
C VAL A 301 3.84 11.21 20.95
N LEU A 302 3.82 9.89 20.67
CA LEU A 302 4.08 9.38 19.32
C LEU A 302 3.04 9.87 18.31
N ALA A 303 1.75 9.83 18.67
CA ALA A 303 0.68 10.29 17.79
C ALA A 303 0.87 11.77 17.42
N ALA A 304 1.14 12.61 18.43
CA ALA A 304 1.38 14.04 18.22
C ALA A 304 2.62 14.34 17.35
N GLU A 305 3.63 13.46 17.35
CA GLU A 305 4.80 13.61 16.48
C GLU A 305 4.53 13.15 15.05
N ILE A 306 3.85 12.00 14.88
CA ILE A 306 3.42 11.52 13.56
C ILE A 306 2.56 12.58 12.86
N ASP A 307 1.69 13.26 13.60
CA ASP A 307 0.84 14.33 13.08
C ASP A 307 1.63 15.54 12.54
N LYS A 308 2.89 15.74 12.97
CA LYS A 308 3.77 16.79 12.44
C LYS A 308 4.43 16.41 11.11
N TRP A 309 4.39 15.14 10.72
CA TRP A 309 5.10 14.68 9.54
C TRP A 309 4.44 15.19 8.25
N ALA A 310 5.17 16.00 7.48
CA ALA A 310 4.70 16.56 6.21
C ALA A 310 5.10 15.70 5.00
N LYS A 311 4.36 15.86 3.89
CA LYS A 311 4.72 15.27 2.58
C LYS A 311 6.10 15.77 2.15
N GLY A 312 7.07 14.85 2.03
CA GLY A 312 8.44 15.14 1.61
C GLY A 312 9.51 14.72 2.62
N ASN A 313 9.16 14.58 3.91
CA ASN A 313 10.09 14.18 4.97
C ASN A 313 10.09 12.66 5.24
N ILE A 314 9.30 11.90 4.50
CA ILE A 314 9.13 10.46 4.68
C ILE A 314 9.23 9.77 3.33
N ARG A 315 9.94 8.63 3.31
CA ARG A 315 10.05 7.76 2.14
C ARG A 315 8.66 7.32 1.66
N SER A 316 8.37 7.57 0.38
CA SER A 316 7.15 7.06 -0.25
C SER A 316 7.24 5.55 -0.43
N ARG A 317 6.17 4.84 -0.04
CA ARG A 317 5.98 3.42 -0.32
C ARG A 317 4.60 3.23 -0.94
N PHE A 318 4.53 2.44 -2.01
CA PHE A 318 3.26 2.12 -2.67
C PHE A 318 2.42 1.12 -1.88
N ASN A 319 3.04 0.33 -0.98
CA ASN A 319 2.37 -0.72 -0.21
C ASN A 319 2.61 -0.54 1.30
N ILE A 320 1.59 -0.92 2.08
CA ILE A 320 1.72 -1.16 3.52
C ILE A 320 2.64 -2.38 3.71
N ASN A 321 3.54 -2.33 4.71
CA ASN A 321 4.41 -3.48 5.00
C ASN A 321 3.62 -4.58 5.74
N LYS A 322 4.15 -5.81 5.72
CA LYS A 322 3.53 -6.97 6.42
C LYS A 322 3.23 -6.70 7.90
N ALA A 323 4.06 -5.90 8.56
CA ALA A 323 3.86 -5.57 9.98
C ALA A 323 2.61 -4.71 10.21
N ALA A 324 2.42 -3.65 9.43
CA ALA A 324 1.22 -2.82 9.52
C ALA A 324 -0.03 -3.56 9.00
N GLU A 325 0.11 -4.44 8.01
CA GLU A 325 -0.93 -5.40 7.63
C GLU A 325 -1.32 -6.28 8.83
N ALA A 326 -0.35 -6.89 9.52
CA ALA A 326 -0.62 -7.75 10.67
C ALA A 326 -1.32 -6.98 11.80
N VAL A 327 -0.86 -5.76 12.12
CA VAL A 327 -1.50 -4.90 13.13
C VAL A 327 -2.94 -4.57 12.74
N TYR A 328 -3.18 -4.19 11.49
CA TYR A 328 -4.52 -3.86 11.03
C TYR A 328 -5.46 -5.08 11.01
N LEU A 329 -5.02 -6.21 10.44
CA LEU A 329 -5.82 -7.43 10.35
C LEU A 329 -6.11 -8.04 11.73
N SER A 330 -5.16 -7.97 12.67
CA SER A 330 -5.36 -8.46 14.05
C SER A 330 -6.40 -7.65 14.83
N ASN A 331 -6.75 -6.44 14.35
CA ASN A 331 -7.87 -5.68 14.91
C ASN A 331 -9.22 -6.15 14.37
N ILE A 332 -9.29 -6.85 13.23
CA ILE A 332 -10.56 -7.25 12.61
C ILE A 332 -11.08 -8.57 13.20
N ILE A 333 -10.19 -9.50 13.57
CA ILE A 333 -10.54 -10.82 14.09
C ILE A 333 -10.05 -11.04 15.52
N PHE A 334 -10.68 -11.97 16.24
CA PHE A 334 -10.20 -12.45 17.53
C PHE A 334 -8.95 -13.35 17.36
N ASN A 335 -8.12 -13.39 18.40
CA ASN A 335 -6.96 -14.26 18.44
C ASN A 335 -7.40 -15.75 18.39
N PRO A 336 -6.82 -16.59 17.51
CA PRO A 336 -7.15 -18.01 17.40
C PRO A 336 -6.99 -18.81 18.71
N GLU A 337 -6.06 -18.44 19.58
CA GLU A 337 -5.85 -19.09 20.87
C GLU A 337 -7.02 -18.87 21.83
N LEU A 338 -7.57 -17.65 21.84
CA LEU A 338 -8.79 -17.34 22.62
C LEU A 338 -9.96 -18.22 22.14
N LEU A 339 -10.17 -18.30 20.82
CA LEU A 339 -11.24 -19.11 20.24
C LEU A 339 -11.05 -20.60 20.54
N SER A 340 -9.81 -21.08 20.54
CA SER A 340 -9.48 -22.46 20.90
C SER A 340 -9.76 -22.75 22.39
N SER A 341 -9.47 -21.78 23.27
CA SER A 341 -9.79 -21.85 24.70
C SER A 341 -11.31 -21.87 24.96
N GLU A 342 -12.07 -21.02 24.27
CA GLU A 342 -13.54 -21.02 24.33
C GLU A 342 -14.14 -22.36 23.87
N GLU A 343 -13.62 -22.90 22.75
CA GLU A 343 -14.05 -24.20 22.24
C GLU A 343 -13.79 -25.32 23.26
N ALA A 344 -12.60 -25.33 23.89
CA ALA A 344 -12.26 -26.27 24.95
C ALA A 344 -13.15 -26.12 26.20
N ALA A 345 -13.61 -24.90 26.49
CA ALA A 345 -14.55 -24.61 27.57
C ALA A 345 -16.02 -24.91 27.22
N GLY A 346 -16.31 -25.44 26.02
CA GLY A 346 -17.68 -25.74 25.60
C GLY A 346 -18.48 -24.53 25.11
N LEU A 347 -17.81 -23.39 24.87
CA LEU A 347 -18.43 -22.12 24.46
C LEU A 347 -18.35 -21.87 22.95
N GLY A 348 -17.81 -22.84 22.19
CA GLY A 348 -17.67 -22.75 20.74
C GLY A 348 -18.77 -23.47 19.94
N CYS A 349 -18.63 -23.38 18.62
CA CYS A 349 -19.65 -23.84 17.67
C CYS A 349 -19.89 -25.36 17.70
N LYS A 350 -18.90 -26.19 18.02
CA LYS A 350 -19.11 -27.65 18.11
C LYS A 350 -19.97 -28.05 19.31
N ASN A 351 -20.13 -27.12 20.26
CA ASN A 351 -21.03 -27.25 21.40
C ASN A 351 -22.37 -26.53 21.17
N GLY A 352 -22.59 -26.01 19.96
CA GLY A 352 -23.80 -25.31 19.55
C GLY A 352 -23.94 -23.90 20.10
N LYS A 353 -22.81 -23.27 20.45
CA LYS A 353 -22.73 -21.85 20.80
C LYS A 353 -22.20 -21.07 19.61
N PHE A 354 -23.00 -20.13 19.12
CA PHE A 354 -22.70 -19.27 17.99
C PHE A 354 -22.65 -17.82 18.47
N ASN A 355 -21.77 -17.02 17.89
CA ASN A 355 -21.55 -15.63 18.25
C ASN A 355 -21.65 -14.71 17.03
N LEU A 356 -22.06 -13.47 17.26
CA LEU A 356 -22.04 -12.43 16.24
C LEU A 356 -20.61 -12.27 15.69
N GLY A 357 -20.47 -12.33 14.37
CA GLY A 357 -19.18 -12.25 13.71
C GLY A 357 -18.46 -13.59 13.53
N ASP A 358 -19.03 -14.73 13.96
CA ASP A 358 -18.46 -16.05 13.65
C ASP A 358 -18.45 -16.26 12.12
N VAL A 359 -17.26 -16.52 11.57
CA VAL A 359 -17.00 -16.73 10.15
C VAL A 359 -16.85 -18.22 9.87
N PHE A 360 -17.60 -18.68 8.87
CA PHE A 360 -17.57 -20.04 8.37
C PHE A 360 -17.13 -20.05 6.90
N LEU A 361 -16.30 -21.01 6.54
CA LEU A 361 -15.89 -21.27 5.17
C LEU A 361 -16.57 -22.54 4.67
N TYR A 362 -17.07 -22.51 3.44
CA TYR A 362 -17.64 -23.67 2.77
C TYR A 362 -16.52 -24.41 2.02
N GLU A 363 -16.22 -25.61 2.47
CA GLU A 363 -15.30 -26.56 1.84
C GLU A 363 -16.05 -27.33 0.75
N ASP A 364 -15.66 -27.16 -0.51
CA ASP A 364 -16.24 -27.94 -1.61
C ASP A 364 -15.88 -29.43 -1.42
N PRO A 365 -16.86 -30.34 -1.29
CA PRO A 365 -16.57 -31.77 -1.09
C PRO A 365 -15.77 -32.42 -2.22
N ALA A 366 -15.89 -31.91 -3.46
CA ALA A 366 -15.21 -32.48 -4.62
C ALA A 366 -13.74 -32.03 -4.70
N THR A 367 -13.49 -30.75 -4.47
CA THR A 367 -12.14 -30.16 -4.61
C THR A 367 -11.39 -30.06 -3.29
N GLN A 368 -12.09 -30.14 -2.15
CA GLN A 368 -11.59 -29.87 -0.80
C GLN A 368 -10.98 -28.46 -0.66
N GLU A 369 -11.46 -27.51 -1.48
CA GLU A 369 -11.06 -26.11 -1.42
C GLU A 369 -12.19 -25.26 -0.83
N TYR A 370 -11.83 -24.16 -0.17
CA TYR A 370 -12.82 -23.20 0.31
C TYR A 370 -13.27 -22.31 -0.85
N VAL A 371 -14.59 -22.24 -1.07
CA VAL A 371 -15.18 -21.51 -2.22
C VAL A 371 -16.13 -20.39 -1.82
N LYS A 372 -16.64 -20.41 -0.59
CA LYS A 372 -17.57 -19.39 -0.06
C LYS A 372 -17.32 -19.13 1.42
N ALA A 373 -17.75 -17.96 1.88
CA ALA A 373 -17.80 -17.63 3.30
C ALA A 373 -19.23 -17.26 3.73
N ALA A 374 -19.51 -17.44 5.01
CA ALA A 374 -20.69 -16.93 5.67
C ALA A 374 -20.29 -16.38 7.03
N VAL A 375 -20.87 -15.26 7.45
CA VAL A 375 -20.63 -14.69 8.78
C VAL A 375 -21.93 -14.49 9.54
N VAL A 376 -21.97 -14.89 10.81
CA VAL A 376 -23.16 -14.77 11.66
C VAL A 376 -23.45 -13.30 11.94
N MET A 377 -24.66 -12.86 11.56
CA MET A 377 -25.18 -11.51 11.71
C MET A 377 -26.39 -11.43 12.66
N SER A 378 -26.80 -12.53 13.29
CA SER A 378 -27.82 -12.49 14.34
C SER A 378 -27.35 -11.65 15.53
N PRO A 379 -28.25 -10.87 16.18
CA PRO A 379 -27.90 -10.15 17.41
C PRO A 379 -27.38 -11.10 18.51
N ALA A 380 -26.34 -10.66 19.23
CA ALA A 380 -25.71 -11.47 20.27
C ALA A 380 -26.68 -11.88 21.40
N CYS A 381 -27.62 -11.00 21.76
CA CYS A 381 -28.65 -11.28 22.76
C CYS A 381 -29.62 -12.38 22.34
N ASP A 382 -29.90 -12.52 21.05
CA ASP A 382 -30.73 -13.63 20.53
C ASP A 382 -29.93 -14.93 20.55
N LEU A 383 -28.66 -14.89 20.14
CA LEU A 383 -27.77 -16.06 20.13
C LEU A 383 -27.53 -16.63 21.54
N ALA A 384 -27.45 -15.79 22.58
CA ALA A 384 -27.24 -16.22 23.96
C ALA A 384 -28.46 -16.94 24.58
N ARG A 385 -29.67 -16.66 24.09
CA ARG A 385 -30.92 -17.13 24.70
C ARG A 385 -31.33 -18.53 24.28
N TYR A 386 -31.01 -18.93 23.06
CA TYR A 386 -31.49 -20.17 22.45
C TYR A 386 -30.45 -21.28 22.48
N ASP A 387 -30.89 -22.50 22.81
CA ASP A 387 -30.08 -23.71 22.65
C ASP A 387 -30.30 -24.27 21.23
N TYR A 388 -29.23 -24.72 20.56
CA TYR A 388 -29.32 -25.38 19.26
C TYR A 388 -30.23 -26.63 19.26
N ARG A 389 -30.45 -27.22 20.44
CA ARG A 389 -31.39 -28.34 20.66
C ARG A 389 -32.85 -27.90 20.63
N ASP A 390 -33.14 -26.60 20.78
CA ASP A 390 -34.48 -26.04 20.67
C ASP A 390 -34.86 -25.83 19.19
N LYS A 391 -35.39 -26.90 18.59
CA LYS A 391 -35.74 -26.98 17.16
C LYS A 391 -36.86 -26.02 16.72
N LYS A 392 -37.57 -25.37 17.64
CA LYS A 392 -38.77 -24.57 17.31
C LYS A 392 -38.50 -23.07 17.12
N ALA A 393 -37.30 -22.56 17.44
CA ALA A 393 -37.08 -21.11 17.51
C ALA A 393 -35.71 -20.58 17.00
N LEU A 394 -34.68 -21.41 16.83
CA LEU A 394 -33.36 -20.89 16.47
C LEU A 394 -33.21 -20.63 14.96
N HIS A 395 -33.16 -19.35 14.60
CA HIS A 395 -32.78 -18.87 13.27
C HIS A 395 -31.50 -18.02 13.38
N ILE A 396 -30.43 -18.48 12.73
CA ILE A 396 -29.18 -17.74 12.65
C ILE A 396 -29.14 -17.04 11.29
N LEU A 397 -29.19 -15.71 11.31
CA LEU A 397 -29.03 -14.85 10.15
C LEU A 397 -27.53 -14.72 9.85
N LEU A 398 -27.15 -14.87 8.58
CA LEU A 398 -25.77 -14.70 8.13
C LEU A 398 -25.69 -13.82 6.88
N CYS A 399 -24.49 -13.30 6.62
CA CYS A 399 -24.13 -12.58 5.40
C CYS A 399 -23.17 -13.44 4.57
N GLU A 400 -23.44 -13.63 3.27
CA GLU A 400 -22.56 -14.37 2.37
C GLU A 400 -21.35 -13.53 1.97
N GLY A 401 -20.19 -14.16 1.86
CA GLY A 401 -18.96 -13.59 1.35
C GLY A 401 -18.40 -14.41 0.18
N GLU A 402 -17.89 -13.72 -0.83
CA GLU A 402 -17.19 -14.32 -1.95
C GLU A 402 -15.71 -14.52 -1.59
N LEU A 403 -15.20 -15.74 -1.83
CA LEU A 403 -13.85 -16.14 -1.46
C LEU A 403 -12.92 -16.10 -2.67
N SER A 404 -11.69 -15.63 -2.47
CA SER A 404 -10.62 -15.73 -3.46
C SER A 404 -9.30 -16.07 -2.79
N LYS A 405 -8.51 -16.95 -3.39
CA LYS A 405 -7.14 -17.21 -2.93
C LYS A 405 -6.28 -15.97 -3.16
N PHE A 406 -5.37 -15.73 -2.23
CA PHE A 406 -4.58 -14.53 -2.19
C PHE A 406 -3.13 -14.84 -1.80
N ASP A 407 -2.20 -14.43 -2.66
CA ASP A 407 -0.78 -14.74 -2.60
C ASP A 407 0.09 -13.48 -2.85
N GLY A 408 -0.55 -12.30 -2.93
CA GLY A 408 0.08 -11.02 -3.27
C GLY A 408 0.15 -9.98 -2.14
N ALA A 409 0.30 -8.70 -2.51
CA ALA A 409 0.20 -7.55 -1.59
C ALA A 409 -1.27 -7.19 -1.35
N VAL A 410 -1.65 -6.86 -0.11
CA VAL A 410 -3.05 -6.67 0.30
C VAL A 410 -3.75 -5.74 -0.70
N PRO A 411 -4.87 -6.16 -1.31
CA PRO A 411 -5.55 -5.31 -2.27
C PRO A 411 -5.96 -4.02 -1.56
N ILE A 412 -5.46 -2.90 -2.07
CA ILE A 412 -5.83 -1.56 -1.60
C ILE A 412 -7.34 -1.48 -1.63
N ARG A 413 -7.95 -1.01 -0.52
CA ARG A 413 -9.39 -0.81 -0.37
C ARG A 413 -9.93 -0.19 -1.66
N ASN A 414 -10.65 -0.99 -2.45
CA ASN A 414 -11.31 -0.45 -3.62
C ASN A 414 -12.42 0.44 -3.06
N ILE A 415 -12.30 1.76 -3.21
CA ILE A 415 -13.26 2.77 -2.71
C ILE A 415 -14.70 2.48 -3.22
N LYS A 416 -14.83 1.57 -4.19
CA LYS A 416 -16.08 1.10 -4.80
C LYS A 416 -16.62 -0.23 -4.25
N SER A 417 -16.12 -0.79 -3.14
CA SER A 417 -16.74 -2.00 -2.57
C SER A 417 -18.06 -1.67 -1.89
N ASP A 418 -19.13 -2.42 -2.22
CA ASP A 418 -20.47 -2.28 -1.61
C ASP A 418 -20.49 -2.57 -0.09
N SER A 419 -19.43 -3.16 0.48
CA SER A 419 -19.32 -3.47 1.91
C SER A 419 -18.53 -2.37 2.68
N PRO A 420 -19.02 -1.89 3.84
CA PRO A 420 -18.33 -0.88 4.63
C PRO A 420 -17.05 -1.39 5.32
N VAL A 421 -16.96 -2.70 5.58
CA VAL A 421 -15.86 -3.33 6.34
C VAL A 421 -14.63 -3.63 5.47
N GLY A 422 -14.75 -3.53 4.14
CA GLY A 422 -13.71 -3.97 3.21
C GLY A 422 -13.52 -5.50 3.23
N PRO A 423 -12.56 -6.03 2.45
CA PRO A 423 -12.33 -7.46 2.42
C PRO A 423 -11.60 -7.95 3.69
N LEU A 424 -11.99 -9.11 4.19
CA LEU A 424 -11.29 -9.79 5.29
C LEU A 424 -10.25 -10.74 4.72
N ILE A 425 -9.02 -10.74 5.26
CA ILE A 425 -7.99 -11.72 4.93
C ILE A 425 -7.90 -12.73 6.08
N LEU A 426 -8.01 -14.01 5.75
CA LEU A 426 -7.83 -15.12 6.69
C LEU A 426 -6.72 -16.04 6.23
N ASP A 427 -5.84 -16.41 7.17
CA ASP A 427 -4.90 -17.51 6.98
C ASP A 427 -5.63 -18.81 7.35
N CYS A 428 -5.70 -19.77 6.44
CA CYS A 428 -6.35 -21.06 6.67
C CYS A 428 -5.46 -22.20 6.19
N ALA A 429 -5.36 -23.25 7.01
CA ALA A 429 -4.72 -24.49 6.60
C ALA A 429 -5.59 -25.18 5.52
N GLY A 430 -5.04 -25.30 4.32
CA GLY A 430 -5.60 -26.12 3.25
C GLY A 430 -4.77 -27.39 3.02
N LYS A 431 -5.22 -28.25 2.12
CA LYS A 431 -4.54 -29.51 1.78
C LYS A 431 -3.11 -29.33 1.23
N ASN A 432 -2.83 -28.17 0.62
CA ASN A 432 -1.53 -27.79 0.04
C ASN A 432 -0.70 -26.88 0.98
N GLY A 433 -1.05 -26.81 2.27
CA GLY A 433 -0.43 -25.93 3.26
C GLY A 433 -1.29 -24.71 3.61
N ASN A 434 -0.73 -23.78 4.39
CA ASN A 434 -1.42 -22.54 4.74
C ASN A 434 -1.62 -21.66 3.50
N SER A 435 -2.88 -21.37 3.19
CA SER A 435 -3.28 -20.45 2.12
C SER A 435 -3.96 -19.23 2.73
N LYS A 436 -3.73 -18.05 2.15
CA LYS A 436 -4.50 -16.86 2.51
C LYS A 436 -5.73 -16.75 1.63
N TYR A 437 -6.87 -16.45 2.25
CA TYR A 437 -8.13 -16.21 1.57
C TYR A 437 -8.59 -14.78 1.81
N LEU A 438 -9.02 -14.13 0.74
CA LEU A 438 -9.66 -12.82 0.74
C LEU A 438 -11.17 -13.02 0.65
N ILE A 439 -11.91 -12.47 1.61
CA ILE A 439 -13.37 -12.56 1.70
C ILE A 439 -13.97 -11.19 1.39
N ASN A 440 -14.75 -11.12 0.30
CA ASN A 440 -15.54 -9.93 -0.04
C ASN A 440 -16.99 -10.13 0.42
N TRP A 441 -17.38 -9.40 1.46
CA TRP A 441 -18.74 -9.50 2.00
C TRP A 441 -19.79 -8.89 1.07
N ASN A 442 -20.93 -9.56 0.91
CA ASN A 442 -22.05 -9.08 0.13
C ASN A 442 -23.25 -8.80 1.04
N ALA A 443 -23.36 -7.55 1.52
CA ALA A 443 -24.45 -7.11 2.39
C ALA A 443 -25.86 -7.27 1.80
N LYS A 444 -25.98 -7.50 0.48
CA LYS A 444 -27.25 -7.73 -0.23
C LYS A 444 -27.60 -9.22 -0.35
N ARG A 445 -26.76 -10.13 0.15
CA ARG A 445 -27.00 -11.59 0.15
C ARG A 445 -27.09 -12.13 1.57
N PRO A 446 -28.21 -11.87 2.29
CA PRO A 446 -28.47 -12.55 3.54
C PRO A 446 -28.75 -14.04 3.28
N LEU A 447 -28.27 -14.90 4.16
CA LEU A 447 -28.72 -16.29 4.27
C LEU A 447 -29.18 -16.57 5.71
N SER A 448 -29.87 -17.68 5.93
CA SER A 448 -30.25 -18.09 7.27
C SER A 448 -30.06 -19.59 7.47
N TRP A 449 -29.56 -19.98 8.64
CA TRP A 449 -29.64 -21.35 9.13
C TRP A 449 -30.81 -21.50 10.09
N CYS A 450 -31.68 -22.47 9.81
CA CYS A 450 -32.73 -22.91 10.72
C CYS A 450 -32.19 -23.97 11.70
N GLY A 451 -32.96 -24.33 12.73
CA GLY A 451 -32.53 -25.27 13.78
C GLY A 451 -31.92 -26.59 13.27
N GLU A 452 -32.42 -27.17 12.18
CA GLU A 452 -31.82 -28.36 11.57
C GLU A 452 -30.46 -28.07 10.89
N GLY A 453 -30.36 -26.95 10.17
CA GLY A 453 -29.09 -26.49 9.58
C GLY A 453 -28.04 -26.23 10.66
N VAL A 454 -28.43 -25.59 11.76
CA VAL A 454 -27.57 -25.36 12.92
C VAL A 454 -27.10 -26.69 13.52
N ALA A 455 -28.03 -27.62 13.80
CA ALA A 455 -27.69 -28.93 14.35
C ALA A 455 -26.73 -29.73 13.44
N ASN A 456 -26.88 -29.61 12.12
CA ASN A 456 -25.98 -30.26 11.16
C ASN A 456 -24.58 -29.64 11.15
N ILE A 457 -24.45 -28.34 11.40
CA ILE A 457 -23.14 -27.68 11.55
C ILE A 457 -22.45 -28.13 12.84
N VAL A 458 -23.18 -28.14 13.96
CA VAL A 458 -22.68 -28.63 15.25
C VAL A 458 -22.22 -30.09 15.14
N ALA A 459 -23.01 -30.94 14.47
CA ALA A 459 -22.68 -32.34 14.22
C ALA A 459 -21.65 -32.56 13.09
N GLN A 460 -21.10 -31.48 12.50
CA GLN A 460 -20.14 -31.52 11.39
C GLN A 460 -20.62 -32.33 10.16
N LYS A 461 -21.93 -32.38 9.94
CA LYS A 461 -22.58 -33.03 8.79
C LYS A 461 -22.68 -32.13 7.56
N THR A 462 -22.19 -30.90 7.64
CA THR A 462 -22.17 -29.96 6.52
C THR A 462 -20.74 -29.68 6.07
N PRO A 463 -20.52 -29.14 4.87
CA PRO A 463 -19.19 -28.71 4.42
C PRO A 463 -18.75 -27.35 5.01
N TRP A 464 -19.53 -26.75 5.90
CA TRP A 464 -19.14 -25.51 6.58
C TRP A 464 -18.15 -25.79 7.71
N ARG A 465 -17.10 -24.99 7.78
CA ARG A 465 -16.04 -25.03 8.79
C ARG A 465 -15.91 -23.68 9.46
N PHE A 466 -15.91 -23.65 10.78
CA PHE A 466 -15.56 -22.44 11.51
C PHE A 466 -14.11 -22.06 11.21
N ALA A 467 -13.87 -20.79 10.89
CA ALA A 467 -12.55 -20.29 10.50
C ALA A 467 -12.04 -19.19 11.42
N ALA A 468 -12.89 -18.24 11.82
CA ALA A 468 -12.50 -17.12 12.67
C ALA A 468 -13.74 -16.47 13.31
N ARG A 469 -13.53 -15.52 14.24
CA ARG A 469 -14.59 -14.60 14.70
C ARG A 469 -14.15 -13.17 14.47
N MET A 470 -15.00 -12.37 13.83
CA MET A 470 -14.80 -10.92 13.69
C MET A 470 -14.98 -10.22 15.04
N ARG A 471 -14.17 -9.18 15.30
CA ARG A 471 -14.38 -8.30 16.45
C ARG A 471 -15.69 -7.53 16.29
N MET A 472 -16.29 -7.22 17.44
CA MET A 472 -17.64 -6.65 17.55
C MET A 472 -17.84 -5.40 16.68
N LEU A 473 -16.88 -4.47 16.68
CA LEU A 473 -16.96 -3.24 15.88
C LEU A 473 -17.20 -3.53 14.38
N TYR A 474 -16.45 -4.48 13.81
CA TYR A 474 -16.53 -4.82 12.40
C TYR A 474 -17.75 -5.69 12.09
N ALA A 475 -18.11 -6.61 12.98
CA ALA A 475 -19.32 -7.41 12.84
C ALA A 475 -20.59 -6.54 12.84
N ILE A 476 -20.69 -5.55 13.74
CA ILE A 476 -21.79 -4.60 13.81
C ILE A 476 -21.84 -3.70 12.58
N GLN A 477 -20.69 -3.23 12.07
CA GLN A 477 -20.65 -2.43 10.84
C GLN A 477 -21.24 -3.20 9.65
N LEU A 478 -20.90 -4.49 9.50
CA LEU A 478 -21.47 -5.33 8.45
C LEU A 478 -22.95 -5.63 8.68
N GLN A 479 -23.34 -5.95 9.91
CA GLN A 479 -24.74 -6.16 10.30
C GLN A 479 -25.60 -4.93 9.96
N ARG A 480 -25.12 -3.72 10.27
CA ARG A 480 -25.80 -2.46 9.96
C ARG A 480 -25.93 -2.22 8.45
N ALA A 481 -24.90 -2.51 7.66
CA ALA A 481 -25.01 -2.40 6.21
C ALA A 481 -26.07 -3.36 5.65
N MET A 482 -26.06 -4.61 6.12
CA MET A 482 -27.02 -5.61 5.71
C MET A 482 -28.46 -5.22 6.05
N THR A 483 -28.72 -4.73 7.27
CA THR A 483 -30.08 -4.32 7.69
C THR A 483 -30.54 -3.03 7.00
N ASN A 484 -29.64 -2.07 6.75
CA ASN A 484 -29.97 -0.85 5.99
C ASN A 484 -30.39 -1.16 4.55
N ASP A 485 -29.71 -2.09 3.88
CA ASP A 485 -30.04 -2.46 2.50
C ASP A 485 -31.36 -3.25 2.44
N LEU A 486 -31.65 -4.08 3.45
CA LEU A 486 -32.91 -4.85 3.54
C LEU A 486 -34.13 -4.00 3.88
N SER A 487 -33.95 -2.84 4.51
CA SER A 487 -35.05 -1.99 5.00
C SER A 487 -35.45 -0.87 4.03
N ARG A 488 -34.88 -0.82 2.82
CA ARG A 488 -35.28 0.14 1.79
C ARG A 488 -36.69 -0.15 1.28
N VAL A 489 -37.65 0.64 1.72
CA VAL A 489 -39.01 0.66 1.18
C VAL A 489 -39.04 1.61 -0.02
N GLY A 490 -39.27 1.08 -1.21
CA GLY A 490 -39.48 1.91 -2.40
C GLY A 490 -40.78 2.69 -2.28
N VAL A 491 -40.70 4.02 -2.30
CA VAL A 491 -41.86 4.92 -2.40
C VAL A 491 -42.06 5.35 -3.86
N GLN A 492 -43.27 5.77 -4.23
CA GLN A 492 -43.53 6.36 -5.54
C GLN A 492 -42.58 7.55 -5.77
N VAL A 493 -41.83 7.51 -6.88
CA VAL A 493 -40.99 8.63 -7.29
C VAL A 493 -41.90 9.66 -7.97
N ALA A 494 -41.84 10.92 -7.53
CA ALA A 494 -42.59 11.98 -8.18
C ALA A 494 -42.17 12.11 -9.65
N PRO A 495 -43.12 12.33 -10.59
CA PRO A 495 -42.77 12.56 -11.99
C PRO A 495 -41.85 13.78 -12.10
N SER A 496 -40.87 13.72 -13.00
CA SER A 496 -39.99 14.86 -13.28
C SER A 496 -40.83 16.06 -13.73
N ILE A 497 -40.74 17.18 -13.00
CA ILE A 497 -41.40 18.44 -13.36
C ILE A 497 -40.52 19.13 -14.40
N TYR A 498 -41.04 19.31 -15.60
CA TYR A 498 -40.35 19.98 -16.70
C TYR A 498 -40.35 21.50 -16.49
N GLN A 499 -39.21 22.14 -16.73
CA GLN A 499 -39.10 23.60 -16.64
C GLN A 499 -39.31 24.27 -18.02
N PRO A 500 -40.29 25.16 -18.19
CA PRO A 500 -40.61 25.76 -19.49
C PRO A 500 -39.54 26.77 -19.93
N HIS A 501 -39.24 26.78 -21.22
CA HIS A 501 -38.27 27.65 -21.87
C HIS A 501 -38.82 28.16 -23.22
N GLY A 502 -38.46 29.40 -23.56
CA GLY A 502 -38.57 29.95 -24.91
C GLY A 502 -37.30 29.74 -25.70
N VAL A 503 -37.39 29.91 -27.03
CA VAL A 503 -36.28 29.69 -27.96
C VAL A 503 -36.05 30.94 -28.80
N THR A 504 -34.80 31.37 -28.96
CA THR A 504 -34.40 32.40 -29.91
C THR A 504 -33.28 31.86 -30.78
N VAL A 505 -33.30 32.17 -32.08
CA VAL A 505 -32.30 31.66 -33.02
C VAL A 505 -31.56 32.82 -33.69
N TYR A 506 -30.23 32.72 -33.68
CA TYR A 506 -29.32 33.67 -34.30
C TYR A 506 -28.49 32.98 -35.38
N CYS A 507 -28.24 33.68 -36.48
CA CYS A 507 -27.37 33.24 -37.57
C CYS A 507 -26.20 34.21 -37.71
N ARG A 508 -25.04 33.69 -38.08
CA ARG A 508 -23.84 34.49 -38.31
C ARG A 508 -23.89 35.15 -39.69
N GLN A 509 -23.65 36.45 -39.74
CA GLN A 509 -23.40 37.18 -40.98
C GLN A 509 -22.17 38.07 -40.79
N GLU A 510 -21.13 37.80 -41.58
CA GLU A 510 -19.80 38.41 -41.43
C GLU A 510 -19.27 38.27 -39.98
N ASP A 511 -19.04 39.38 -39.30
CA ASP A 511 -18.56 39.46 -37.91
C ASP A 511 -19.68 39.74 -36.90
N SER A 512 -20.95 39.58 -37.28
CA SER A 512 -22.13 39.87 -36.44
C SER A 512 -23.12 38.71 -36.33
N TRP A 513 -23.92 38.72 -35.27
CA TRP A 513 -25.07 37.81 -35.08
C TRP A 513 -26.36 38.51 -35.47
N ILE A 514 -27.12 37.89 -36.36
CA ILE A 514 -28.43 38.39 -36.78
C ILE A 514 -29.50 37.46 -36.27
N GLN A 515 -30.52 38.03 -35.66
CA GLN A 515 -31.66 37.29 -35.17
C GLN A 515 -32.49 36.73 -36.34
N LEU A 516 -32.60 35.40 -36.40
CA LEU A 516 -33.45 34.70 -37.37
C LEU A 516 -34.88 34.54 -36.86
N CYS A 517 -35.05 34.32 -35.54
CA CYS A 517 -36.35 34.07 -34.93
C CYS A 517 -36.35 34.44 -33.45
N ASP A 518 -37.23 35.35 -33.00
CA ASP A 518 -37.59 35.48 -31.57
C ASP A 518 -39.07 35.25 -31.25
N ASP A 519 -39.90 34.96 -32.24
CA ASP A 519 -41.33 34.66 -32.03
C ASP A 519 -41.58 33.61 -30.92
N TRP A 520 -40.59 32.75 -30.64
CA TRP A 520 -40.64 31.70 -29.62
C TRP A 520 -39.99 32.05 -28.28
N ALA A 521 -39.42 33.25 -28.13
CA ALA A 521 -38.59 33.62 -26.98
C ALA A 521 -39.38 33.69 -25.67
N ASN A 522 -40.68 34.01 -25.76
CA ASN A 522 -41.58 34.10 -24.60
C ASN A 522 -42.64 32.99 -24.59
N ASP A 523 -42.63 32.09 -25.58
CA ASP A 523 -43.56 30.97 -25.68
C ASP A 523 -42.95 29.70 -25.10
N ASN A 524 -43.77 28.85 -24.47
CA ASN A 524 -43.35 27.54 -23.98
C ASN A 524 -43.09 26.56 -25.15
N THR A 525 -41.95 26.76 -25.80
CA THR A 525 -41.50 26.09 -27.03
C THR A 525 -40.43 25.04 -26.77
N ALA A 526 -39.80 25.10 -25.58
CA ALA A 526 -38.90 24.08 -25.09
C ALA A 526 -39.15 23.79 -23.61
N ALA A 527 -38.71 22.63 -23.12
CA ALA A 527 -38.73 22.30 -21.72
C ALA A 527 -37.43 21.62 -21.27
N ALA A 528 -36.98 21.90 -20.05
CA ALA A 528 -35.73 21.36 -19.52
C ALA A 528 -35.97 20.36 -18.38
N ILE A 529 -35.15 19.30 -18.33
CA ILE A 529 -35.03 18.37 -17.18
C ILE A 529 -33.59 18.36 -16.70
N THR A 530 -33.38 18.45 -15.39
CA THR A 530 -32.08 18.24 -14.74
C THR A 530 -31.98 16.83 -14.16
N ASP A 531 -30.89 16.13 -14.47
CA ASP A 531 -30.53 14.87 -13.83
C ASP A 531 -29.67 15.14 -12.58
N ASP A 532 -30.07 14.57 -11.43
CA ASP A 532 -29.35 14.66 -10.15
C ASP A 532 -28.13 13.72 -10.07
N SER A 533 -27.79 13.02 -11.15
CA SER A 533 -26.56 12.22 -11.23
C SER A 533 -25.29 13.07 -11.03
N PRO A 534 -24.16 12.47 -10.63
CA PRO A 534 -22.89 13.19 -10.38
C PRO A 534 -22.39 14.03 -11.56
N ALA A 535 -22.87 13.75 -12.78
CA ALA A 535 -22.52 14.46 -14.01
C ALA A 535 -23.39 15.70 -14.30
N LYS A 536 -24.47 15.96 -13.54
CA LYS A 536 -25.42 17.09 -13.69
C LYS A 536 -25.73 17.44 -15.16
N LYS A 537 -26.51 16.59 -15.83
CA LYS A 537 -26.93 16.80 -17.23
C LYS A 537 -28.23 17.59 -17.28
N ILE A 538 -28.37 18.45 -18.30
CA ILE A 538 -29.62 19.16 -18.60
C ILE A 538 -30.12 18.67 -19.96
N MET A 539 -31.36 18.21 -20.05
CA MET A 539 -31.97 17.84 -21.32
C MET A 539 -33.00 18.90 -21.70
N PHE A 540 -32.85 19.50 -22.89
CA PHE A 540 -33.86 20.38 -23.48
C PHE A 540 -34.70 19.59 -24.49
N MET A 541 -36.01 19.73 -24.42
CA MET A 541 -36.95 19.09 -25.33
C MET A 541 -37.72 20.17 -26.05
N LEU A 542 -37.71 20.15 -27.39
CA LEU A 542 -38.47 21.09 -28.19
C LEU A 542 -39.92 20.60 -28.32
N ARG A 543 -40.87 21.52 -28.25
CA ARG A 543 -42.28 21.23 -28.48
C ARG A 543 -42.49 20.77 -29.93
N GLY A 544 -43.38 19.80 -30.13
CA GLY A 544 -43.69 19.26 -31.46
C GLY A 544 -44.01 20.37 -32.48
N GLY A 545 -43.35 20.32 -33.64
CA GLY A 545 -43.49 21.31 -34.71
C GLY A 545 -42.44 22.44 -34.69
N VAL A 546 -41.92 22.84 -33.52
CA VAL A 546 -40.91 23.91 -33.40
C VAL A 546 -39.63 23.55 -34.16
N TRP A 547 -39.21 22.29 -34.08
CA TRP A 547 -38.03 21.80 -34.81
C TRP A 547 -38.20 21.90 -36.34
N ALA A 548 -39.33 21.44 -36.88
CA ALA A 548 -39.60 21.51 -38.31
C ALA A 548 -39.68 22.97 -38.80
N GLN A 549 -40.28 23.86 -38.01
CA GLN A 549 -40.30 25.29 -38.31
C GLN A 549 -38.91 25.91 -38.27
N LEU A 550 -38.06 25.51 -37.32
CA LEU A 550 -36.67 25.96 -37.26
C LEU A 550 -35.90 25.55 -38.50
N LEU A 551 -36.00 24.28 -38.91
CA LEU A 551 -35.36 23.78 -40.12
C LEU A 551 -35.82 24.54 -41.36
N ASN A 552 -37.14 24.78 -41.51
CA ASN A 552 -37.68 25.56 -42.62
C ASN A 552 -37.14 27.01 -42.62
N LYS A 553 -37.08 27.67 -41.45
CA LYS A 553 -36.52 29.03 -41.34
C LYS A 553 -35.03 29.04 -41.71
N LEU A 554 -34.27 28.02 -41.33
CA LEU A 554 -32.88 27.86 -41.71
C LEU A 554 -32.71 27.60 -43.22
N ASP A 555 -33.55 26.76 -43.84
CA ASP A 555 -33.50 26.48 -45.28
C ASP A 555 -33.74 27.76 -46.10
N VAL A 556 -34.73 28.58 -45.70
CA VAL A 556 -35.01 29.87 -46.34
C VAL A 556 -33.82 30.83 -46.17
N TRP A 557 -33.24 30.90 -44.97
CA TRP A 557 -32.08 31.75 -44.70
C TRP A 557 -30.86 31.32 -45.53
N VAL A 558 -30.59 30.02 -45.60
CA VAL A 558 -29.50 29.42 -46.38
C VAL A 558 -29.64 29.73 -47.88
N ALA A 559 -30.85 29.67 -48.43
CA ALA A 559 -31.10 29.98 -49.84
C ALA A 559 -30.84 31.46 -50.18
N GLY A 560 -31.08 32.37 -49.23
CA GLY A 560 -30.89 33.81 -49.40
C GLY A 560 -29.48 34.34 -49.12
N ASN A 561 -28.60 33.54 -48.51
CA ASN A 561 -27.30 33.98 -48.01
C ASN A 561 -26.14 33.15 -48.58
N GLU A 562 -26.16 32.85 -49.87
CA GLU A 562 -25.08 32.10 -50.52
C GLU A 562 -23.71 32.79 -50.32
N GLY A 563 -22.72 32.04 -49.85
CA GLY A 563 -21.38 32.55 -49.55
C GLY A 563 -21.16 33.03 -48.11
N ALA A 564 -22.20 33.09 -47.26
CA ALA A 564 -22.02 33.39 -45.84
C ALA A 564 -21.38 32.23 -45.07
N TYR A 565 -20.76 32.54 -43.93
CA TYR A 565 -20.00 31.57 -43.13
C TYR A 565 -20.87 30.38 -42.69
N GLY A 566 -20.40 29.16 -42.96
CA GLY A 566 -21.07 27.91 -42.56
C GLY A 566 -22.34 27.56 -43.34
N VAL A 567 -22.73 28.35 -44.35
CA VAL A 567 -23.91 28.08 -45.19
C VAL A 567 -23.79 26.76 -45.95
N ASP A 568 -22.63 26.45 -46.51
CA ASP A 568 -22.42 25.18 -47.24
C ASP A 568 -22.54 23.96 -46.32
N ASP A 569 -22.17 24.10 -45.05
CA ASP A 569 -22.30 23.02 -44.07
C ASP A 569 -23.72 22.93 -43.50
N LEU A 570 -24.44 24.05 -43.38
CA LEU A 570 -25.89 24.06 -43.13
C LEU A 570 -26.66 23.43 -44.29
N LYS A 571 -26.34 23.72 -45.55
CA LYS A 571 -26.96 23.06 -46.72
C LYS A 571 -26.81 21.54 -46.63
N LYS A 572 -25.61 21.05 -46.30
CA LYS A 572 -25.36 19.61 -46.08
C LYS A 572 -26.14 19.05 -44.88
N PHE A 573 -26.24 19.82 -43.80
CA PHE A 573 -27.01 19.43 -42.60
C PHE A 573 -28.52 19.34 -42.90
N LEU A 574 -29.08 20.32 -43.58
CA LEU A 574 -30.50 20.38 -43.93
C LEU A 574 -30.88 19.36 -45.01
N SER A 575 -29.96 18.99 -45.90
CA SER A 575 -30.20 17.95 -46.91
C SER A 575 -30.29 16.52 -46.36
N ASP A 576 -30.01 16.31 -45.07
CA ASP A 576 -29.99 14.99 -44.44
C ASP A 576 -31.38 14.60 -43.90
N GLU A 577 -32.03 13.59 -44.49
CA GLU A 577 -33.37 13.14 -44.09
C GLU A 577 -33.48 12.72 -42.60
N VAL A 578 -32.36 12.33 -41.99
CA VAL A 578 -32.30 11.95 -40.58
C VAL A 578 -32.49 13.16 -39.65
N VAL A 579 -32.14 14.37 -40.12
CA VAL A 579 -32.29 15.62 -39.37
C VAL A 579 -33.77 16.01 -39.24
N TYR A 580 -34.57 15.72 -40.26
CA TYR A 580 -36.02 15.96 -40.26
C TYR A 580 -36.81 14.96 -39.40
N SER A 581 -36.31 13.72 -39.25
CA SER A 581 -37.01 12.65 -38.51
C SER A 581 -36.55 12.46 -37.07
N GLY A 582 -35.33 12.90 -36.70
CA GLY A 582 -34.68 12.48 -35.46
C GLY A 582 -34.67 13.47 -34.28
N LEU A 583 -35.06 14.73 -34.47
CA LEU A 583 -34.82 15.79 -33.47
C LEU A 583 -36.09 16.29 -32.79
N GLN A 584 -36.42 15.69 -31.65
CA GLN A 584 -37.35 16.27 -30.67
C GLN A 584 -36.68 16.54 -29.31
N HIS A 585 -35.45 16.04 -29.10
CA HIS A 585 -34.71 16.16 -27.85
C HIS A 585 -33.25 16.59 -28.09
N VAL A 586 -32.81 17.64 -27.39
CA VAL A 586 -31.43 18.14 -27.36
C VAL A 586 -30.85 17.85 -25.97
N ILE A 587 -29.91 16.92 -25.88
CA ILE A 587 -29.25 16.59 -24.60
C ILE A 587 -28.02 17.48 -24.43
N MET A 588 -28.04 18.36 -23.44
CA MET A 588 -26.91 19.19 -23.03
C MET A 588 -26.17 18.57 -21.84
N ALA A 589 -25.04 17.91 -22.08
CA ALA A 589 -24.21 17.36 -21.01
C ALA A 589 -23.18 18.38 -20.54
N ARG A 590 -23.46 19.20 -19.51
CA ARG A 590 -22.63 20.33 -19.03
C ARG A 590 -21.11 20.07 -19.19
N VAL A 591 -20.54 20.54 -20.29
CA VAL A 591 -19.09 20.63 -20.48
C VAL A 591 -18.72 22.06 -20.16
N VAL A 592 -17.78 22.26 -19.23
CA VAL A 592 -17.22 23.58 -18.96
C VAL A 592 -16.59 24.07 -20.27
N PRO A 593 -17.01 25.20 -20.86
CA PRO A 593 -16.40 25.71 -22.07
C PRO A 593 -14.91 26.00 -21.80
N ALA A 594 -14.06 25.87 -22.82
CA ALA A 594 -12.71 26.43 -22.72
C ALA A 594 -12.81 27.94 -22.48
N ASP A 595 -11.88 28.54 -21.72
CA ASP A 595 -11.91 29.95 -21.29
C ASP A 595 -12.09 30.97 -22.43
N THR A 596 -11.91 30.55 -23.70
CA THR A 596 -12.01 31.37 -24.91
C THR A 596 -13.30 31.18 -25.72
N SER A 597 -14.15 30.20 -25.42
CA SER A 597 -15.40 29.94 -26.18
C SER A 597 -16.64 30.41 -25.43
N VAL A 598 -17.46 31.24 -26.08
CA VAL A 598 -18.66 31.86 -25.47
C VAL A 598 -19.91 30.99 -25.64
N THR A 599 -19.89 30.02 -26.55
CA THR A 599 -21.00 29.09 -26.83
C THR A 599 -20.76 27.72 -26.19
N PHE A 600 -21.75 27.20 -25.46
CA PHE A 600 -21.72 25.81 -24.98
C PHE A 600 -21.89 24.87 -26.17
N ARG A 601 -20.87 24.03 -26.42
CA ARG A 601 -20.84 23.11 -27.55
C ARG A 601 -21.33 21.74 -27.12
N TYR A 602 -22.51 21.33 -27.59
CA TYR A 602 -23.02 19.99 -27.34
C TYR A 602 -23.04 19.17 -28.63
N PRO A 603 -22.33 18.03 -28.69
CA PRO A 603 -22.53 17.09 -29.78
C PRO A 603 -23.96 16.55 -29.70
N LEU A 604 -24.72 16.66 -30.79
CA LEU A 604 -25.98 15.95 -31.01
C LEU A 604 -25.71 14.44 -31.00
N LYS A 605 -25.64 13.84 -29.80
CA LYS A 605 -25.28 12.42 -29.61
C LYS A 605 -26.33 11.46 -30.18
N ASN A 606 -27.55 11.94 -30.41
CA ASN A 606 -28.66 11.11 -30.90
C ASN A 606 -28.86 11.17 -32.42
N LEU A 607 -28.06 11.95 -33.15
CA LEU A 607 -28.04 11.90 -34.60
C LEU A 607 -27.08 10.79 -35.06
N PRO A 608 -27.54 9.75 -35.78
CA PRO A 608 -26.71 8.64 -36.28
C PRO A 608 -25.83 9.07 -37.46
N LEU A 609 -25.23 10.26 -37.40
CA LEU A 609 -24.28 10.77 -38.40
C LEU A 609 -22.90 10.14 -38.14
N LYS A 610 -22.46 9.25 -39.03
CA LYS A 610 -21.14 8.58 -38.98
C LYS A 610 -20.11 9.28 -39.88
N GLY A 611 -18.83 9.28 -39.49
CA GLY A 611 -17.68 9.77 -40.28
C GLY A 611 -17.18 11.18 -39.91
N GLU A 612 -16.00 11.59 -40.38
CA GLU A 612 -15.39 12.91 -40.07
C GLU A 612 -16.26 14.10 -40.52
N ALA A 613 -17.05 13.93 -41.59
CA ALA A 613 -18.03 14.91 -42.04
C ALA A 613 -19.11 15.20 -40.97
N SER A 614 -19.39 14.27 -40.05
CA SER A 614 -20.36 14.50 -38.97
C SER A 614 -19.82 15.36 -37.84
N LYS A 615 -18.49 15.44 -37.67
CA LYS A 615 -17.85 16.31 -36.69
C LYS A 615 -17.94 17.78 -37.12
N ALA A 616 -17.58 18.09 -38.37
CA ALA A 616 -17.73 19.42 -38.95
C ALA A 616 -19.20 19.88 -38.96
N ARG A 617 -20.15 19.01 -39.34
CA ARG A 617 -21.60 19.34 -39.33
C ARG A 617 -22.18 19.61 -37.94
N ARG A 618 -21.60 19.03 -36.88
CA ARG A 618 -22.02 19.27 -35.48
C ARG A 618 -21.47 20.58 -34.91
N GLU A 619 -20.46 21.18 -35.54
CA GLU A 619 -19.82 22.42 -35.08
C GLU A 619 -20.55 23.68 -35.57
N VAL A 620 -21.48 23.53 -36.52
CA VAL A 620 -22.22 24.64 -37.16
C VAL A 620 -23.42 25.13 -36.34
N LEU A 621 -24.00 24.27 -35.50
CA LEU A 621 -25.14 24.56 -34.60
C LEU A 621 -24.68 24.56 -33.15
N ALA A 622 -24.76 25.71 -32.49
CA ALA A 622 -24.54 25.85 -31.06
C ALA A 622 -25.86 26.00 -30.31
N PHE A 623 -25.90 25.49 -29.08
CA PHE A 623 -27.06 25.61 -28.21
C PHE A 623 -26.63 26.20 -26.87
N VAL A 624 -27.32 27.25 -26.41
CA VAL A 624 -26.92 28.04 -25.23
C VAL A 624 -28.13 28.38 -24.37
N ARG A 625 -27.91 28.66 -23.08
CA ARG A 625 -28.93 29.18 -22.16
C ARG A 625 -28.80 30.69 -22.01
N ASP A 626 -29.88 31.36 -21.63
CA ASP A 626 -29.90 32.79 -21.27
C ASP A 626 -28.89 33.18 -20.18
N GLN A 627 -28.56 32.26 -19.27
CA GLN A 627 -27.55 32.46 -18.23
C GLN A 627 -26.10 32.19 -18.69
N ASP A 628 -25.91 31.71 -19.91
CA ASP A 628 -24.58 31.46 -20.48
C ASP A 628 -24.00 32.76 -21.07
N LYS A 629 -22.68 32.83 -21.32
CA LYS A 629 -22.00 34.09 -21.69
C LYS A 629 -22.32 34.63 -23.09
N PHE A 630 -23.27 34.03 -23.82
CA PHE A 630 -23.60 34.42 -25.19
C PHE A 630 -24.31 35.78 -25.21
N ASP A 631 -23.73 36.71 -25.98
CA ASP A 631 -24.22 38.07 -26.13
C ASP A 631 -24.29 38.40 -27.63
N PRO A 632 -25.49 38.45 -28.23
CA PRO A 632 -25.65 38.66 -29.66
C PRO A 632 -25.27 40.09 -30.10
N GLU A 633 -25.13 41.04 -29.18
CA GLU A 633 -24.71 42.42 -29.49
C GLU A 633 -23.19 42.54 -29.66
N LYS A 634 -22.43 41.53 -29.24
CA LYS A 634 -20.98 41.49 -29.39
C LYS A 634 -20.56 40.90 -30.75
N PRO A 635 -19.43 41.38 -31.32
CA PRO A 635 -18.89 40.78 -32.53
C PRO A 635 -18.51 39.32 -32.30
N VAL A 636 -18.52 38.53 -33.38
CA VAL A 636 -18.23 37.10 -33.32
C VAL A 636 -16.81 36.86 -32.80
N ALA A 637 -16.67 36.05 -31.75
CA ALA A 637 -15.38 35.79 -31.12
C ALA A 637 -14.39 35.08 -32.07
N ALA A 638 -13.11 35.42 -31.94
CA ALA A 638 -12.05 34.77 -32.71
C ALA A 638 -12.01 33.26 -32.41
N GLY A 639 -12.20 32.43 -33.44
CA GLY A 639 -12.27 30.96 -33.31
C GLY A 639 -13.67 30.38 -33.09
N GLU A 640 -14.73 31.19 -33.16
CA GLU A 640 -16.10 30.68 -33.19
C GLU A 640 -16.41 29.96 -34.51
N GLN A 641 -16.91 28.74 -34.40
CA GLN A 641 -17.19 27.83 -35.51
C GLN A 641 -18.70 27.68 -35.77
N ALA A 642 -19.54 28.12 -34.84
CA ALA A 642 -20.99 28.10 -35.01
C ALA A 642 -21.42 29.10 -36.09
N ALA A 643 -22.28 28.66 -37.01
CA ALA A 643 -23.01 29.53 -37.92
C ALA A 643 -24.41 29.86 -37.40
N VAL A 644 -24.94 29.03 -36.50
CA VAL A 644 -26.26 29.19 -35.89
C VAL A 644 -26.18 28.97 -34.40
N VAL A 645 -26.81 29.84 -33.62
CA VAL A 645 -26.93 29.73 -32.17
C VAL A 645 -28.40 29.67 -31.79
N VAL A 646 -28.78 28.60 -31.08
CA VAL A 646 -30.12 28.41 -30.51
C VAL A 646 -30.05 28.71 -29.01
N LEU A 647 -30.68 29.80 -28.59
CA LEU A 647 -30.72 30.29 -27.23
C LEU A 647 -32.01 29.84 -26.53
N PHE A 648 -31.88 29.16 -25.40
CA PHE A 648 -32.98 28.77 -24.52
C PHE A 648 -33.13 29.79 -23.40
N LYS A 649 -34.26 30.52 -23.39
CA LYS A 649 -34.61 31.49 -22.37
C LYS A 649 -35.53 30.85 -21.34
N ARG A 650 -35.18 30.92 -20.06
CA ARG A 650 -36.05 30.37 -19.01
C ARG A 650 -37.30 31.24 -18.88
N LEU A 651 -38.48 30.62 -18.93
CA LEU A 651 -39.74 31.33 -18.70
C LEU A 651 -40.01 31.39 -17.20
N ALA A 652 -40.53 32.52 -16.74
CA ALA A 652 -41.04 32.63 -15.39
C ALA A 652 -42.24 31.67 -15.25
N VAL A 653 -42.24 30.88 -14.17
CA VAL A 653 -43.42 30.13 -13.78
C VAL A 653 -44.23 31.10 -12.92
N GLU A 654 -45.32 31.64 -13.46
CA GLU A 654 -46.31 32.39 -12.66
C GLU A 654 -46.99 31.47 -11.64
#